data_AF-A0A7Z9LBQ1-F1
#
_entry.id   AF-A0A7Z9LBQ1-F1
#
_cell.length_a   1.000
_cell.length_b   1.000
_cell.length_c   1.000
_cell.angle_alpha   90.00
_cell.angle_beta   90.00
_cell.angle_gamma   90.00
#
_symmetry.space_group_name_H-M   'P 1'
#
loop_
_entity.id
_entity.type
_entity.pdbx_description
1 polymer ?
#
loop_
_entity_poly.entity_id
_entity_poly.type
_entity_poly.pdbx_seq_one_letter_code
_entity_poly.pdbx_strand_id
1 'polypeptide(L)'
;MPDRVRRPEGALERLRQLRSRRRALRSVTGVFRLLTLITIVAWVTFLIDWGVNLPVAVRWVQLVAAIVVIGTGFRFLLLSTRTPIAEDRLASMVEETAGDLEQTLITAVQLTHEDNPRKHLYSKELLDRTVAIAEERMSRIDPGTLLSKRRSVAALLLLLALSAPVAAGALSRGDLTSTFWQRNVLLRDVPWPRSYELEVLHPADEVTLLAAGESLSIEARRIRGGNARAVVEVVFPESEGRSESEEEVLLDRKGENNYRHLFSNLVRDFNFRIHCGDWVSARYDVQVRSRPRVEDIELTFSFPLYTGLPQEGEETKQVGGHLKVPVGTGVSYSANTSVPLRSAHRVEAKVSGDGSEEPISEMVTFSGNNRISGSFEAVSNGNYWFDLVSEDGFDNPRPIRYRIAVVPDIAPSIEVVEPGRNIEVTPRALLVLKIRGHDDYGISSSRLLVSPEEGRPGEVREFAIPLLGNRVREGESSLEIDLEKWRLQTGQQLQYHVEAVDGLGQIGISRKWTINVLSEEDLERITQDELSLLSERLEETWQVQRDVRRELENVLDASRASGAPLDAPSVRHSRLSQDRVNTRLEDGVERLQEIVDRLVQNRLTDVTELPWIEGLRDRLDDLSRNEATEALAGLEELTIRAGNSQASLEELEEAIDRVRASERELEGIVTELKEWGDLRTVIRKVEELLRSQKELETRVETKVREALGNDGSDDGGGR
;
A
#
# COMPACT_ATOMS: atom_id res chain seq x y z
N MET A 1 -133.02 -33.44 -12.68
CA MET A 1 -131.55 -33.32 -12.56
C MET A 1 -130.99 -33.11 -13.96
N PRO A 2 -130.18 -32.08 -14.22
CA PRO A 2 -129.57 -31.94 -15.54
C PRO A 2 -128.57 -33.08 -15.77
N ASP A 3 -128.83 -33.83 -16.83
CA ASP A 3 -128.12 -35.02 -17.30
C ASP A 3 -126.63 -34.72 -17.56
N ARG A 4 -125.74 -35.23 -16.69
CA ARG A 4 -124.30 -35.13 -16.90
C ARG A 4 -123.85 -36.21 -17.89
N VAL A 5 -123.36 -35.80 -19.06
CA VAL A 5 -122.66 -36.70 -20.01
C VAL A 5 -121.45 -37.32 -19.32
N ARG A 6 -121.30 -38.65 -19.44
CA ARG A 6 -120.24 -39.40 -18.77
C ARG A 6 -118.90 -39.11 -19.43
N ARG A 7 -117.89 -38.76 -18.64
CA ARG A 7 -116.51 -38.63 -19.13
C ARG A 7 -115.85 -40.01 -19.22
N PRO A 8 -114.84 -40.19 -20.09
CA PRO A 8 -114.03 -41.41 -20.15
C PRO A 8 -113.09 -41.47 -18.93
N GLU A 9 -113.61 -41.83 -17.76
CA GLU A 9 -112.88 -41.82 -16.49
C GLU A 9 -111.66 -42.75 -16.51
N GLY A 10 -111.80 -43.95 -17.09
CA GLY A 10 -110.70 -44.91 -17.20
C GLY A 10 -109.60 -44.45 -18.16
N ALA A 11 -109.98 -43.80 -19.27
CA ALA A 11 -109.01 -43.24 -20.22
C ALA A 11 -108.30 -42.01 -19.62
N LEU A 12 -109.04 -41.14 -18.92
CA LEU A 12 -108.49 -39.97 -18.23
C LEU A 12 -107.52 -40.37 -17.11
N GLU A 13 -107.80 -41.44 -16.36
CA GLU A 13 -106.89 -41.98 -15.35
C GLU A 13 -105.57 -42.45 -15.99
N ARG A 14 -105.63 -43.18 -17.11
CA ARG A 14 -104.43 -43.57 -17.88
C ARG A 14 -103.67 -42.38 -18.45
N LEU A 15 -104.38 -41.33 -18.90
CA LEU A 15 -103.74 -40.08 -19.33
C LEU A 15 -103.07 -39.34 -18.16
N ARG A 16 -103.64 -39.37 -16.95
CA ARG A 16 -103.00 -38.83 -15.72
C ARG A 16 -101.77 -39.65 -15.33
N GLN A 17 -101.81 -40.97 -15.45
CA GLN A 17 -100.64 -41.86 -15.25
C GLN A 17 -99.55 -41.60 -16.31
N LEU A 18 -99.92 -41.38 -17.57
CA LEU A 18 -98.97 -40.96 -18.62
C LEU A 18 -98.35 -39.59 -18.31
N ARG A 19 -99.17 -38.64 -17.84
CA ARG A 19 -98.73 -37.30 -17.42
C ARG A 19 -97.73 -37.37 -16.26
N SER A 20 -97.96 -38.23 -15.26
CA SER A 20 -97.02 -38.41 -14.14
C SER A 20 -95.72 -39.11 -14.57
N ARG A 21 -95.80 -40.20 -15.35
CA ARG A 21 -94.64 -40.92 -15.91
C ARG A 21 -93.78 -40.03 -16.81
N ARG A 22 -94.40 -39.21 -17.67
CA ARG A 22 -93.70 -38.23 -18.52
C ARG A 22 -93.04 -37.12 -17.70
N ARG A 23 -93.70 -36.60 -16.67
CA ARG A 23 -93.11 -35.64 -15.73
C ARG A 23 -91.91 -36.23 -15.00
N ALA A 24 -92.01 -37.49 -14.54
CA ALA A 24 -90.90 -38.21 -13.93
C ALA A 24 -89.72 -38.36 -14.91
N LEU A 25 -89.97 -38.83 -16.13
CA LEU A 25 -88.91 -39.02 -17.15
C LEU A 25 -88.23 -37.69 -17.55
N ARG A 26 -89.00 -36.60 -17.67
CA ARG A 26 -88.45 -35.26 -17.92
C ARG A 26 -87.64 -34.74 -16.74
N SER A 27 -88.09 -34.99 -15.52
CA SER A 27 -87.36 -34.62 -14.30
C SER A 27 -86.03 -35.37 -14.24
N VAL A 28 -86.03 -36.68 -14.48
CA VAL A 28 -84.79 -37.51 -14.54
C VAL A 28 -83.85 -37.03 -15.64
N THR A 29 -84.35 -36.83 -16.87
CA THR A 29 -83.53 -36.32 -17.98
C THR A 29 -82.97 -34.94 -17.68
N GLY A 30 -83.76 -34.10 -17.03
CA GLY A 30 -83.38 -32.75 -16.67
C GLY A 30 -82.35 -32.69 -15.53
N VAL A 31 -82.45 -33.58 -14.55
CA VAL A 31 -81.42 -33.78 -13.53
C VAL A 31 -80.11 -34.23 -14.18
N PHE A 32 -80.13 -35.19 -15.10
CA PHE A 32 -78.91 -35.59 -15.83
C PHE A 32 -78.29 -34.45 -16.64
N ARG A 33 -79.10 -33.61 -17.29
CA ARG A 33 -78.61 -32.42 -17.99
C ARG A 33 -78.05 -31.36 -17.04
N LEU A 34 -78.64 -31.17 -15.87
CA LEU A 34 -78.13 -30.24 -14.86
C LEU A 34 -76.80 -30.72 -14.30
N LEU A 35 -76.69 -32.00 -13.95
CA LEU A 35 -75.42 -32.60 -13.50
C LEU A 35 -74.35 -32.50 -14.59
N THR A 36 -74.73 -32.73 -15.85
CA THR A 36 -73.85 -32.53 -17.00
C THR A 36 -73.35 -31.09 -17.07
N LEU A 37 -74.24 -30.10 -16.94
CA LEU A 37 -73.89 -28.69 -16.96
C LEU A 37 -72.92 -28.34 -15.83
N ILE A 38 -73.17 -28.83 -14.61
CA ILE A 38 -72.28 -28.64 -13.46
C ILE A 38 -70.89 -29.20 -13.76
N THR A 39 -70.81 -30.41 -14.33
CA THR A 39 -69.52 -31.02 -14.69
C THR A 39 -68.80 -30.23 -15.78
N ILE A 40 -69.50 -29.72 -16.80
CA ILE A 40 -68.91 -28.88 -17.85
C ILE A 40 -68.38 -27.58 -17.25
N VAL A 41 -69.16 -26.91 -16.40
CA VAL A 41 -68.74 -25.68 -15.73
C VAL A 41 -67.49 -25.95 -14.89
N ALA A 42 -67.45 -27.04 -14.11
CA ALA A 42 -66.28 -27.42 -13.33
C ALA A 42 -65.03 -27.62 -14.22
N TRP A 43 -65.15 -28.33 -15.35
CA TRP A 43 -64.05 -28.51 -16.31
C TRP A 43 -63.55 -27.19 -16.88
N VAL A 44 -64.45 -26.33 -17.34
CA VAL A 44 -64.09 -25.01 -17.87
C VAL A 44 -63.38 -24.21 -16.79
N THR A 45 -63.87 -24.23 -15.56
CA THR A 45 -63.22 -23.48 -14.47
C THR A 45 -61.82 -24.01 -14.13
N PHE A 46 -61.67 -25.32 -14.09
CA PHE A 46 -60.39 -25.99 -13.87
C PHE A 46 -59.37 -25.65 -14.96
N LEU A 47 -59.76 -25.73 -16.24
CA LEU A 47 -58.85 -25.47 -17.36
C LEU A 47 -58.38 -24.01 -17.39
N ILE A 48 -59.26 -23.06 -17.08
CA ILE A 48 -58.89 -21.63 -17.01
C ILE A 48 -57.95 -21.37 -15.83
N ASP A 49 -58.26 -21.87 -14.63
CA ASP A 49 -57.43 -21.66 -13.44
C ASP A 49 -56.06 -22.36 -13.54
N TRP A 50 -56.02 -23.53 -14.19
CA TRP A 50 -54.78 -24.25 -14.46
C TRP A 50 -53.89 -23.55 -15.49
N GLY A 51 -54.47 -22.96 -16.54
CA GLY A 51 -53.69 -22.33 -17.61
C GLY A 51 -53.12 -20.94 -17.28
N VAL A 52 -53.82 -20.14 -16.45
CA VAL A 52 -53.50 -18.71 -16.29
C VAL A 52 -53.17 -18.32 -14.83
N ASN A 53 -53.24 -19.27 -13.87
CA ASN A 53 -53.08 -19.02 -12.43
C ASN A 53 -53.82 -17.75 -11.97
N LEU A 54 -55.14 -17.84 -11.91
CA LEU A 54 -55.99 -16.68 -11.68
C LEU A 54 -55.77 -16.07 -10.28
N PRO A 55 -55.70 -14.73 -10.15
CA PRO A 55 -55.75 -14.07 -8.85
C PRO A 55 -57.12 -14.27 -8.19
N VAL A 56 -57.16 -14.16 -6.85
CA VAL A 56 -58.37 -14.46 -6.04
C VAL A 56 -59.60 -13.65 -6.49
N ALA A 57 -59.42 -12.39 -6.90
CA ALA A 57 -60.49 -11.53 -7.38
C ALA A 57 -61.16 -12.07 -8.66
N VAL A 58 -60.38 -12.61 -9.61
CA VAL A 58 -60.92 -13.18 -10.86
C VAL A 58 -61.60 -14.52 -10.58
N ARG A 59 -61.08 -15.31 -9.63
CA ARG A 59 -61.74 -16.54 -9.17
C ARG A 59 -63.11 -16.28 -8.54
N TRP A 60 -63.27 -15.17 -7.82
CA TRP A 60 -64.59 -14.73 -7.32
C TRP A 60 -65.58 -14.47 -8.46
N VAL A 61 -65.17 -13.72 -9.49
CA VAL A 61 -66.02 -13.44 -10.66
C VAL A 61 -66.40 -14.73 -11.37
N GLN A 62 -65.44 -15.63 -11.55
CA GLN A 62 -65.63 -16.95 -12.16
C GLN A 62 -66.62 -17.82 -11.35
N LEU A 63 -66.52 -17.82 -10.02
CA LEU A 63 -67.45 -18.54 -9.14
C LEU A 63 -68.87 -17.98 -9.26
N VAL A 64 -69.03 -16.65 -9.24
CA VAL A 64 -70.33 -16.00 -9.41
C VAL A 64 -70.92 -16.34 -10.79
N ALA A 65 -70.12 -16.27 -11.85
CA ALA A 65 -70.55 -16.64 -13.20
C ALA A 65 -70.98 -18.11 -13.27
N ALA A 66 -70.23 -19.03 -12.64
CA ALA A 66 -70.59 -20.44 -12.54
C ALA A 66 -71.94 -20.65 -11.83
N ILE A 67 -72.18 -19.96 -10.71
CA ILE A 67 -73.45 -20.02 -9.97
C ILE A 67 -74.61 -19.50 -10.82
N VAL A 68 -74.41 -18.41 -11.57
CA VAL A 68 -75.45 -17.85 -12.47
C VAL A 68 -75.80 -18.82 -13.61
N VAL A 69 -74.79 -19.45 -14.23
CA VAL A 69 -75.01 -20.46 -15.30
C VAL A 69 -75.74 -21.69 -14.75
N ILE A 70 -75.33 -22.21 -13.60
CA ILE A 70 -75.99 -23.37 -12.97
C ILE A 70 -77.41 -23.00 -12.53
N GLY A 71 -77.60 -21.82 -11.94
CA GLY A 71 -78.89 -21.31 -11.48
C GLY A 71 -79.89 -21.07 -12.61
N THR A 72 -79.44 -20.52 -13.74
CA THR A 72 -80.27 -20.37 -14.95
C THR A 72 -80.65 -21.74 -15.53
N GLY A 73 -79.70 -22.68 -15.62
CA GLY A 73 -79.97 -24.07 -16.01
C GLY A 73 -80.99 -24.77 -15.10
N PHE A 74 -80.87 -24.60 -13.79
CA PHE A 74 -81.83 -25.11 -12.80
C PHE A 74 -83.22 -24.47 -12.95
N ARG A 75 -83.29 -23.16 -13.17
CA ARG A 75 -84.56 -22.46 -13.45
C ARG A 75 -85.25 -23.02 -14.70
N PHE A 76 -84.52 -23.25 -15.79
CA PHE A 76 -85.07 -23.85 -17.00
C PHE A 76 -85.60 -25.27 -16.75
N LEU A 77 -84.90 -26.09 -15.97
CA LEU A 77 -85.36 -27.40 -15.53
C LEU A 77 -86.68 -27.31 -14.76
N LEU A 78 -86.76 -26.38 -13.82
CA LEU A 78 -87.91 -26.21 -12.93
C LEU A 78 -89.14 -25.68 -13.69
N LEU A 79 -88.95 -24.75 -14.64
CA LEU A 79 -90.02 -24.28 -15.54
C LEU A 79 -90.49 -25.37 -16.50
N SER A 80 -89.57 -26.18 -17.04
CA SER A 80 -89.89 -27.27 -17.98
C SER A 80 -90.70 -28.40 -17.33
N THR A 81 -90.49 -28.65 -16.03
CA THR A 81 -91.20 -29.71 -15.27
C THR A 81 -92.54 -29.23 -14.71
N ARG A 82 -92.68 -27.93 -14.40
CA ARG A 82 -93.91 -27.35 -13.84
C ARG A 82 -94.99 -26.98 -14.85
N THR A 83 -94.68 -26.89 -16.15
CA THR A 83 -95.69 -26.56 -17.18
C THR A 83 -96.66 -27.74 -17.40
N PRO A 84 -97.94 -27.63 -17.01
CA PRO A 84 -98.91 -28.70 -17.21
C PRO A 84 -99.22 -28.84 -18.70
N ILE A 85 -99.34 -30.08 -19.18
CA ILE A 85 -99.82 -30.38 -20.54
C ILE A 85 -101.31 -30.70 -20.42
N ALA A 86 -102.12 -29.99 -21.20
CA ALA A 86 -103.57 -30.18 -21.26
C ALA A 86 -103.94 -31.61 -21.74
N GLU A 87 -105.13 -32.08 -21.35
CA GLU A 87 -105.57 -33.48 -21.55
C GLU A 87 -105.77 -33.82 -23.02
N ASP A 88 -106.23 -32.85 -23.82
CA ASP A 88 -106.35 -32.90 -25.28
C ASP A 88 -105.01 -33.17 -25.99
N ARG A 89 -103.94 -32.47 -25.58
CA ARG A 89 -102.59 -32.67 -26.15
C ARG A 89 -102.02 -34.02 -25.77
N LEU A 90 -102.34 -34.54 -24.59
CA LEU A 90 -101.93 -35.90 -24.20
C LEU A 90 -102.71 -36.94 -24.99
N ALA A 91 -104.01 -36.75 -25.21
CA ALA A 91 -104.83 -37.62 -26.06
C ALA A 91 -104.30 -37.65 -27.50
N SER A 92 -104.04 -36.49 -28.11
CA SER A 92 -103.44 -36.37 -29.45
C SER A 92 -102.11 -37.11 -29.57
N MET A 93 -101.23 -36.98 -28.57
CA MET A 93 -99.94 -37.66 -28.59
C MET A 93 -100.06 -39.19 -28.50
N VAL A 94 -101.02 -39.68 -27.72
CA VAL A 94 -101.27 -41.13 -27.61
C VAL A 94 -101.80 -41.67 -28.94
N GLU A 95 -102.69 -40.95 -29.61
CA GLU A 95 -103.23 -41.35 -30.92
C GLU A 95 -102.16 -41.37 -32.01
N GLU A 96 -101.34 -40.32 -32.11
CA GLU A 96 -100.22 -40.24 -33.07
C GLU A 96 -99.22 -41.38 -32.89
N THR A 97 -99.03 -41.87 -31.66
CA THR A 97 -98.03 -42.90 -31.35
C THR A 97 -98.60 -44.31 -31.45
N ALA A 98 -99.86 -44.53 -31.10
CA ALA A 98 -100.48 -45.86 -31.04
C ALA A 98 -101.17 -46.27 -32.35
N GLY A 99 -101.60 -45.34 -33.20
CA GLY A 99 -102.25 -45.59 -34.50
C GLY A 99 -103.65 -46.23 -34.43
N ASP A 100 -103.97 -46.98 -33.37
CA ASP A 100 -105.16 -47.83 -33.22
C ASP A 100 -106.43 -47.07 -32.76
N LEU A 101 -106.31 -45.79 -32.42
CA LEU A 101 -107.37 -45.00 -31.78
C LEU A 101 -108.20 -44.14 -32.74
N GLU A 102 -107.76 -43.97 -34.00
CA GLU A 102 -108.54 -43.33 -35.10
C GLU A 102 -109.33 -42.06 -34.70
N GLN A 103 -108.70 -41.11 -33.98
CA GLN A 103 -109.32 -39.86 -33.48
C GLN A 103 -110.47 -40.04 -32.46
N THR A 104 -110.71 -41.25 -31.97
CA THR A 104 -111.79 -41.55 -31.03
C THR A 104 -111.49 -41.01 -29.62
N LEU A 105 -110.24 -41.09 -29.17
CA LEU A 105 -109.82 -40.67 -27.82
C LEU A 105 -109.76 -39.15 -27.71
N ILE A 106 -109.19 -38.46 -28.70
CA ILE A 106 -109.15 -36.99 -28.72
C ILE A 106 -110.55 -36.40 -28.81
N THR A 107 -111.42 -36.99 -29.63
CA THR A 107 -112.80 -36.55 -29.81
C THR A 107 -113.61 -36.80 -28.54
N ALA A 108 -113.46 -37.95 -27.88
CA ALA A 108 -114.07 -38.23 -26.59
C ALA A 108 -113.62 -37.22 -25.51
N VAL A 109 -112.33 -36.93 -25.41
CA VAL A 109 -111.78 -35.98 -24.41
C VAL A 109 -112.20 -34.53 -24.70
N GLN A 110 -112.18 -34.09 -25.96
CA GLN A 110 -112.57 -32.73 -26.35
C GLN A 110 -114.08 -32.49 -26.20
N LEU A 111 -114.93 -33.40 -26.69
CA LEU A 111 -116.39 -33.22 -26.65
C LEU A 111 -116.99 -33.39 -25.24
N THR A 112 -116.32 -34.15 -24.36
CA THR A 112 -116.77 -34.32 -22.96
C THR A 112 -116.15 -33.30 -21.99
N HIS A 113 -115.29 -32.39 -22.46
CA HIS A 113 -114.72 -31.31 -21.67
C HIS A 113 -115.81 -30.37 -21.12
N GLU A 114 -115.60 -29.80 -19.92
CA GLU A 114 -116.59 -28.99 -19.20
C GLU A 114 -116.80 -27.65 -19.88
N ASP A 115 -115.72 -27.07 -20.40
CA ASP A 115 -115.72 -25.79 -21.10
C ASP A 115 -116.04 -25.88 -22.60
N ASN A 116 -116.46 -27.04 -23.13
CA ASN A 116 -116.75 -27.17 -24.56
C ASN A 116 -118.22 -26.79 -24.87
N PRO A 117 -118.47 -25.65 -25.55
CA PRO A 117 -119.83 -25.21 -25.86
C PRO A 117 -120.55 -26.14 -26.85
N ARG A 118 -119.80 -26.97 -27.60
CA ARG A 118 -120.37 -27.88 -28.62
C ARG A 118 -120.92 -29.17 -28.03
N LYS A 119 -120.75 -29.43 -26.72
CA LYS A 119 -121.22 -30.66 -26.06
C LYS A 119 -122.73 -30.87 -26.18
N HIS A 120 -123.51 -29.79 -26.25
CA HIS A 120 -124.97 -29.83 -26.38
C HIS A 120 -125.46 -30.00 -27.83
N LEU A 121 -124.57 -29.94 -28.84
CA LEU A 121 -124.93 -30.03 -30.26
C LEU A 121 -125.00 -31.48 -30.77
N TYR A 122 -124.57 -32.46 -29.98
CA TYR A 122 -124.50 -33.86 -30.37
C TYR A 122 -125.43 -34.71 -29.49
N SER A 123 -125.93 -35.83 -30.03
CA SER A 123 -126.78 -36.73 -29.27
C SER A 123 -126.00 -37.42 -28.15
N LYS A 124 -126.63 -37.53 -26.98
CA LYS A 124 -126.05 -38.16 -25.78
C LYS A 124 -125.62 -39.60 -26.05
N GLU A 125 -126.43 -40.36 -26.79
CA GLU A 125 -126.15 -41.76 -27.15
C GLU A 125 -124.89 -41.90 -28.00
N LEU A 126 -124.65 -40.98 -28.96
CA LEU A 126 -123.43 -41.00 -29.77
C LEU A 126 -122.21 -40.64 -28.92
N LEU A 127 -122.31 -39.63 -28.06
CA LEU A 127 -121.22 -39.25 -27.14
C LEU A 127 -120.87 -40.38 -26.18
N ASP A 128 -121.86 -41.01 -25.55
CA ASP A 128 -121.66 -42.13 -24.64
C ASP A 128 -121.05 -43.35 -25.37
N ARG A 129 -121.43 -43.58 -26.64
CA ARG A 129 -120.83 -44.64 -27.47
C ARG A 129 -119.38 -44.33 -27.84
N THR A 130 -119.06 -43.08 -28.22
CA THR A 130 -117.68 -42.64 -28.49
C THR A 130 -116.80 -42.76 -27.25
N VAL A 131 -117.34 -42.42 -26.07
CA VAL A 131 -116.67 -42.61 -24.78
C VAL A 131 -116.39 -44.08 -24.50
N ALA A 132 -117.37 -44.97 -24.70
CA ALA A 132 -117.19 -46.41 -24.50
C ALA A 132 -116.13 -47.00 -25.44
N ILE A 133 -116.11 -46.60 -26.72
CA ILE A 133 -115.09 -47.05 -27.68
C ILE A 133 -113.71 -46.52 -27.29
N ALA A 134 -113.61 -45.25 -26.86
CA ALA A 134 -112.36 -44.68 -26.39
C ALA A 134 -111.83 -45.39 -25.14
N GLU A 135 -112.70 -45.76 -24.19
CA GLU A 135 -112.31 -46.52 -22.99
C GLU A 135 -111.84 -47.94 -23.33
N GLU A 136 -112.58 -48.65 -24.19
CA GLU A 136 -112.20 -50.01 -24.60
C GLU A 136 -110.85 -50.03 -25.31
N ARG A 137 -110.65 -49.15 -26.30
CA ARG A 137 -109.38 -49.08 -27.05
C ARG A 137 -108.23 -48.60 -26.17
N MET A 138 -108.45 -47.58 -25.33
CA MET A 138 -107.43 -47.12 -24.38
C MET A 138 -107.07 -48.19 -23.34
N SER A 139 -108.00 -49.10 -23.00
CA SER A 139 -107.75 -50.19 -22.05
C SER A 139 -106.71 -51.20 -22.54
N ARG A 140 -106.51 -51.31 -23.86
CA ARG A 140 -105.57 -52.24 -24.51
C ARG A 140 -104.15 -51.68 -24.63
N ILE A 141 -103.96 -50.37 -24.45
CA ILE A 141 -102.67 -49.69 -24.59
C ILE A 141 -102.04 -49.47 -23.22
N ASP A 142 -100.79 -49.93 -23.01
CA ASP A 142 -100.00 -49.57 -21.84
C ASP A 142 -99.36 -48.18 -22.02
N PRO A 143 -99.66 -47.20 -21.14
CA PRO A 143 -99.03 -45.88 -21.20
C PRO A 143 -97.48 -45.88 -21.15
N GLY A 144 -96.86 -46.96 -20.65
CA GLY A 144 -95.41 -47.06 -20.48
C GLY A 144 -94.60 -47.15 -21.78
N THR A 145 -95.14 -47.78 -22.83
CA THR A 145 -94.43 -48.04 -24.10
C THR A 145 -94.37 -46.81 -25.02
N LEU A 146 -95.25 -45.83 -24.80
CA LEU A 146 -95.37 -44.62 -25.61
C LEU A 146 -94.29 -43.57 -25.32
N LEU A 147 -93.49 -43.74 -24.25
CA LEU A 147 -92.45 -42.79 -23.85
C LEU A 147 -91.06 -43.31 -24.25
N SER A 148 -90.38 -42.60 -25.17
CA SER A 148 -89.00 -42.93 -25.54
C SER A 148 -88.00 -42.53 -24.45
N LYS A 149 -87.21 -43.50 -23.97
CA LYS A 149 -86.11 -43.29 -23.01
C LYS A 149 -84.80 -42.80 -23.66
N ARG A 150 -84.77 -42.65 -24.99
CA ARG A 150 -83.54 -42.32 -25.76
C ARG A 150 -82.86 -41.04 -25.26
N ARG A 151 -83.63 -40.00 -24.95
CA ARG A 151 -83.09 -38.70 -24.48
C ARG A 151 -82.51 -38.79 -23.06
N SER A 152 -83.13 -39.56 -22.16
CA SER A 152 -82.58 -39.80 -20.82
C SER A 152 -81.32 -40.64 -20.86
N VAL A 153 -81.26 -41.67 -21.72
CA VAL A 153 -80.07 -42.52 -21.88
C VAL A 153 -78.92 -41.72 -22.49
N ALA A 154 -79.17 -40.90 -23.51
CA ALA A 154 -78.15 -40.02 -24.08
C ALA A 154 -77.59 -39.01 -23.06
N ALA A 155 -78.45 -38.40 -22.24
CA ALA A 155 -78.02 -37.48 -21.18
C ALA A 155 -77.20 -38.21 -20.09
N LEU A 156 -77.57 -39.44 -19.73
CA LEU A 156 -76.81 -40.27 -18.80
C LEU A 156 -75.45 -40.67 -19.35
N LEU A 157 -75.38 -41.13 -20.61
CA LEU A 157 -74.11 -41.50 -21.25
C LEU A 157 -73.16 -40.32 -21.34
N LEU A 158 -73.67 -39.13 -21.67
CA LEU A 158 -72.86 -37.93 -21.74
C LEU A 158 -72.38 -37.47 -20.34
N LEU A 159 -73.23 -37.58 -19.31
CA LEU A 159 -72.82 -37.35 -17.92
C LEU A 159 -71.71 -38.31 -17.51
N LEU A 160 -71.85 -39.61 -17.82
CA LEU A 160 -70.83 -40.62 -17.53
C LEU A 160 -69.52 -40.33 -18.26
N ALA A 161 -69.59 -39.96 -19.54
CA ALA A 161 -68.41 -39.62 -20.34
C ALA A 161 -67.62 -38.44 -19.78
N LEU A 162 -68.31 -37.41 -19.25
CA LEU A 162 -67.66 -36.22 -18.67
C LEU A 162 -67.21 -36.42 -17.22
N SER A 163 -67.85 -37.31 -16.46
CA SER A 163 -67.52 -37.57 -15.06
C SER A 163 -66.45 -38.66 -14.88
N ALA A 164 -66.31 -39.59 -15.83
CA ALA A 164 -65.30 -40.64 -15.76
C ALA A 164 -63.85 -40.10 -15.62
N PRO A 165 -63.40 -39.07 -16.37
CA PRO A 165 -62.06 -38.52 -16.20
C PRO A 165 -61.89 -37.77 -14.87
N VAL A 166 -62.96 -37.17 -14.34
CA VAL A 166 -62.94 -36.51 -13.01
C VAL A 166 -62.72 -37.57 -11.92
N ALA A 167 -63.46 -38.68 -11.98
CA ALA A 167 -63.31 -39.78 -11.03
C ALA A 167 -61.92 -40.42 -11.12
N ALA A 168 -61.42 -40.67 -12.33
CA ALA A 168 -60.07 -41.18 -12.56
C ALA A 168 -58.98 -40.22 -12.05
N GLY A 169 -59.16 -38.91 -12.25
CA GLY A 169 -58.27 -37.87 -11.72
C GLY A 169 -58.27 -37.80 -10.20
N ALA A 170 -59.44 -37.91 -9.56
CA ALA A 170 -59.56 -37.92 -8.10
C ALA A 170 -58.85 -39.14 -7.46
N LEU A 171 -58.91 -40.30 -8.11
CA LEU A 171 -58.25 -41.53 -7.64
C LEU A 171 -56.73 -41.51 -7.85
N SER A 172 -56.25 -40.98 -8.97
CA SER A 172 -54.83 -40.99 -9.33
C SER A 172 -54.04 -39.80 -8.77
N ARG A 173 -54.66 -38.63 -8.68
CA ARG A 173 -54.05 -37.37 -8.21
C ARG A 173 -55.02 -36.61 -7.30
N GLY A 174 -55.29 -37.19 -6.13
CA GLY A 174 -56.10 -36.57 -5.08
C GLY A 174 -55.67 -35.13 -4.76
N ASP A 175 -54.37 -34.86 -4.79
CA ASP A 175 -53.79 -33.53 -4.56
C ASP A 175 -54.41 -32.47 -5.49
N LEU A 176 -54.48 -32.72 -6.80
CA LEU A 176 -55.04 -31.77 -7.77
C LEU A 176 -56.51 -31.47 -7.50
N THR A 177 -57.30 -32.50 -7.15
CA THR A 177 -58.71 -32.31 -6.83
C THR A 177 -58.91 -31.54 -5.52
N SER A 178 -58.03 -31.77 -4.54
CA SER A 178 -58.04 -31.03 -3.28
C SER A 178 -57.65 -29.56 -3.49
N THR A 179 -56.63 -29.29 -4.31
CA THR A 179 -56.20 -27.92 -4.66
C THR A 179 -57.26 -27.21 -5.49
N PHE A 180 -57.92 -27.90 -6.43
CA PHE A 180 -59.07 -27.35 -7.16
C PHE A 180 -60.16 -26.88 -6.19
N TRP A 181 -60.55 -27.74 -5.24
CA TRP A 181 -61.59 -27.42 -4.26
C TRP A 181 -61.18 -26.24 -3.35
N GLN A 182 -59.93 -26.24 -2.88
CA GLN A 182 -59.39 -25.15 -2.07
C GLN A 182 -59.35 -23.82 -2.82
N ARG A 183 -58.95 -23.83 -4.10
CA ARG A 183 -58.78 -22.61 -4.92
C ARG A 183 -60.08 -22.06 -5.51
N ASN A 184 -60.91 -22.93 -6.09
CA ASN A 184 -62.07 -22.52 -6.90
C ASN A 184 -63.39 -22.51 -6.12
N VAL A 185 -63.49 -23.27 -5.02
CA VAL A 185 -64.71 -23.31 -4.18
C VAL A 185 -64.51 -22.58 -2.86
N LEU A 186 -63.39 -22.86 -2.16
CA LEU A 186 -63.06 -22.22 -0.88
C LEU A 186 -62.29 -20.90 -1.04
N LEU A 187 -61.86 -20.56 -2.26
CA LEU A 187 -61.15 -19.33 -2.61
C LEU A 187 -59.87 -19.10 -1.79
N ARG A 188 -59.22 -20.18 -1.34
CA ARG A 188 -57.91 -20.12 -0.69
C ARG A 188 -56.81 -19.85 -1.72
N ASP A 189 -55.80 -19.12 -1.30
CA ASP A 189 -54.65 -18.81 -2.15
C ASP A 189 -53.54 -19.84 -1.99
N VAL A 190 -53.81 -21.05 -2.48
CA VAL A 190 -52.85 -22.17 -2.47
C VAL A 190 -52.37 -22.39 -3.89
N PRO A 191 -51.06 -22.37 -4.20
CA PRO A 191 -50.58 -22.61 -5.55
C PRO A 191 -50.91 -24.04 -6.01
N TRP A 192 -51.08 -24.24 -7.32
CA TRP A 192 -51.11 -25.59 -7.88
C TRP A 192 -49.78 -26.30 -7.54
N PRO A 193 -49.81 -27.61 -7.21
CA PRO A 193 -48.60 -28.35 -6.88
C PRO A 193 -47.63 -28.29 -8.07
N ARG A 194 -46.45 -27.72 -7.82
CA ARG A 194 -45.39 -27.53 -8.82
C ARG A 194 -44.62 -28.82 -9.05
N SER A 195 -44.06 -28.96 -10.24
CA SER A 195 -43.22 -30.09 -10.61
C SER A 195 -41.83 -30.00 -9.99
N TYR A 196 -41.35 -28.78 -9.74
CA TYR A 196 -40.05 -28.49 -9.14
C TYR A 196 -40.18 -27.64 -7.87
N GLU A 197 -39.30 -27.88 -6.89
CA GLU A 197 -39.20 -27.10 -5.66
C GLU A 197 -37.75 -27.12 -5.18
N LEU A 198 -37.16 -25.93 -5.04
CA LEU A 198 -35.79 -25.73 -4.56
C LEU A 198 -35.81 -24.85 -3.30
N GLU A 199 -34.79 -25.03 -2.46
CA GLU A 199 -34.49 -24.23 -1.29
C GLU A 199 -33.12 -23.57 -1.49
N VAL A 200 -33.04 -22.24 -1.37
CA VAL A 200 -31.76 -21.52 -1.48
C VAL A 200 -31.04 -21.62 -0.14
N LEU A 201 -29.83 -22.18 -0.15
CA LEU A 201 -29.00 -22.34 1.05
C LEU A 201 -28.05 -21.15 1.24
N HIS A 202 -27.62 -20.52 0.14
CA HIS A 202 -26.69 -19.40 0.17
C HIS A 202 -26.92 -18.47 -1.03
N PRO A 203 -27.02 -17.15 -0.83
CA PRO A 203 -27.18 -16.45 0.45
C PRO A 203 -28.48 -16.81 1.18
N ALA A 204 -28.49 -16.77 2.51
CA ALA A 204 -29.67 -17.05 3.32
C ALA A 204 -30.61 -15.83 3.42
N ASP A 205 -30.03 -14.63 3.42
CA ASP A 205 -30.76 -13.37 3.50
C ASP A 205 -31.06 -12.81 2.11
N GLU A 206 -32.21 -12.14 1.98
CA GLU A 206 -32.62 -11.49 0.72
C GLU A 206 -31.72 -10.30 0.36
N VAL A 207 -31.08 -9.66 1.34
CA VAL A 207 -30.10 -8.58 1.12
C VAL A 207 -28.77 -9.01 1.69
N THR A 208 -27.75 -9.13 0.83
CA THR A 208 -26.39 -9.53 1.23
C THR A 208 -25.41 -8.42 0.89
N LEU A 209 -24.67 -7.96 1.89
CA LEU A 209 -23.56 -7.01 1.74
C LEU A 209 -22.25 -7.77 1.56
N LEU A 210 -21.51 -7.47 0.50
CA LEU A 210 -20.21 -8.08 0.19
C LEU A 210 -19.17 -7.01 -0.10
N ALA A 211 -17.90 -7.33 0.16
CA ALA A 211 -16.83 -6.44 -0.22
C ALA A 211 -16.50 -6.60 -1.72
N ALA A 212 -16.15 -5.49 -2.38
CA ALA A 212 -15.69 -5.52 -3.77
C ALA A 212 -14.49 -6.45 -3.93
N GLY A 213 -14.55 -7.32 -4.95
CA GLY A 213 -13.55 -8.35 -5.24
C GLY A 213 -13.78 -9.69 -4.54
N GLU A 214 -14.72 -9.78 -3.59
CA GLU A 214 -15.10 -11.05 -2.98
C GLU A 214 -15.90 -11.93 -3.93
N SER A 215 -15.98 -13.23 -3.59
CA SER A 215 -16.69 -14.22 -4.38
C SER A 215 -17.94 -14.68 -3.63
N LEU A 216 -19.07 -14.77 -4.33
CA LEU A 216 -20.33 -15.27 -3.78
C LEU A 216 -20.66 -16.63 -4.42
N SER A 217 -20.83 -17.65 -3.59
CA SER A 217 -21.39 -18.92 -4.04
C SER A 217 -22.90 -18.93 -3.85
N ILE A 218 -23.63 -19.04 -4.95
CA ILE A 218 -25.08 -19.27 -4.92
C ILE A 218 -25.31 -20.78 -4.84
N GLU A 219 -25.98 -21.23 -3.79
CA GLU A 219 -26.26 -22.65 -3.55
C GLU A 219 -27.74 -22.89 -3.36
N ALA A 220 -28.29 -23.87 -4.08
CA ALA A 220 -29.69 -24.26 -3.96
C ALA A 220 -29.83 -25.80 -3.87
N ARG A 221 -30.71 -26.27 -3.00
CA ARG A 221 -31.04 -27.68 -2.79
C ARG A 221 -32.41 -28.00 -3.38
N ARG A 222 -32.50 -29.06 -4.17
CA ARG A 222 -33.74 -29.60 -4.70
C ARG A 222 -34.48 -30.40 -3.63
N ILE A 223 -35.71 -29.97 -3.31
CA ILE A 223 -36.66 -30.69 -2.46
C ILE A 223 -37.53 -31.61 -3.32
N ARG A 224 -38.00 -31.13 -4.48
CA ARG A 224 -38.92 -31.86 -5.37
C ARG A 224 -38.58 -31.61 -6.84
N GLY A 225 -38.78 -32.64 -7.68
CA GLY A 225 -38.67 -32.54 -9.14
C GLY A 225 -37.60 -33.43 -9.76
N GLY A 226 -37.64 -33.53 -11.09
CA GLY A 226 -36.73 -34.37 -11.88
C GLY A 226 -35.38 -33.70 -12.20
N ASN A 227 -34.76 -34.11 -13.30
CA ASN A 227 -33.45 -33.63 -13.74
C ASN A 227 -33.50 -32.32 -14.55
N ALA A 228 -34.25 -31.32 -14.09
CA ALA A 228 -34.23 -29.99 -14.72
C ALA A 228 -32.88 -29.28 -14.52
N ARG A 229 -32.61 -28.34 -15.42
CA ARG A 229 -31.51 -27.38 -15.28
C ARG A 229 -32.04 -26.21 -14.45
N ALA A 230 -31.26 -25.79 -13.47
CA ALA A 230 -31.52 -24.56 -12.73
C ALA A 230 -30.67 -23.44 -13.36
N VAL A 231 -31.28 -22.29 -13.60
CA VAL A 231 -30.68 -21.09 -14.17
C VAL A 231 -30.82 -19.98 -13.14
N VAL A 232 -29.79 -19.15 -13.00
CA VAL A 232 -29.82 -17.90 -12.25
C VAL A 232 -29.99 -16.79 -13.27
N GLU A 233 -31.11 -16.09 -13.21
CA GLU A 233 -31.31 -14.83 -13.91
C GLU A 233 -30.67 -13.74 -13.05
N VAL A 234 -29.63 -13.09 -13.57
CA VAL A 234 -28.91 -12.01 -12.91
C VAL A 234 -29.24 -10.70 -13.62
N VAL A 235 -29.77 -9.74 -12.87
CA VAL A 235 -30.06 -8.40 -13.36
C VAL A 235 -29.07 -7.45 -12.71
N PHE A 236 -28.28 -6.78 -13.54
CA PHE A 236 -27.40 -5.72 -13.10
C PHE A 236 -28.09 -4.38 -13.36
N PRO A 237 -28.47 -3.64 -12.30
CA PRO A 237 -29.12 -2.35 -12.46
C PRO A 237 -28.19 -1.34 -13.16
N GLU A 238 -28.79 -0.32 -13.76
CA GLU A 238 -28.04 0.79 -14.37
C GLU A 238 -27.16 1.48 -13.30
N SER A 239 -25.87 1.62 -13.61
CA SER A 239 -24.86 2.21 -12.73
C SER A 239 -23.90 3.03 -13.59
N GLU A 240 -23.33 4.10 -13.04
CA GLU A 240 -22.52 5.11 -13.75
C GLU A 240 -21.75 4.58 -14.97
N GLY A 241 -22.24 4.93 -16.18
CA GLY A 241 -21.59 4.60 -17.46
C GLY A 241 -21.89 3.21 -18.04
N ARG A 242 -22.75 2.40 -17.41
CA ARG A 242 -23.17 1.08 -17.91
C ARG A 242 -24.69 0.92 -17.90
N SER A 243 -25.25 0.56 -19.05
CA SER A 243 -26.67 0.22 -19.19
C SER A 243 -27.02 -1.05 -18.42
N GLU A 244 -28.30 -1.19 -18.08
CA GLU A 244 -28.88 -2.40 -17.51
C GLU A 244 -28.53 -3.62 -18.36
N SER A 245 -28.06 -4.69 -17.71
CA SER A 245 -27.69 -5.94 -18.38
C SER A 245 -28.28 -7.12 -17.64
N GLU A 246 -28.91 -8.01 -18.40
CA GLU A 246 -29.48 -9.27 -17.91
C GLU A 246 -28.61 -10.42 -18.40
N GLU A 247 -28.24 -11.31 -17.49
CA GLU A 247 -27.41 -12.47 -17.77
C GLU A 247 -28.08 -13.73 -17.21
N GLU A 248 -28.18 -14.78 -18.03
CA GLU A 248 -28.62 -16.09 -17.59
C GLU A 248 -27.42 -16.99 -17.34
N VAL A 249 -27.27 -17.42 -16.09
CA VAL A 249 -26.14 -18.24 -15.64
C VAL A 249 -26.63 -19.62 -15.23
N LEU A 250 -26.08 -20.67 -15.84
CA LEU A 250 -26.41 -22.05 -15.48
C LEU A 250 -25.79 -22.43 -14.13
N LEU A 251 -26.59 -23.04 -13.25
CA LEU A 251 -26.08 -23.63 -12.01
C LEU A 251 -25.48 -25.01 -12.28
N ASP A 252 -24.25 -25.22 -11.82
CA ASP A 252 -23.59 -26.52 -11.87
C ASP A 252 -24.19 -27.48 -10.85
N ARG A 253 -24.24 -28.77 -11.20
CA ARG A 253 -24.73 -29.80 -10.28
C ARG A 253 -23.62 -30.22 -9.32
N LYS A 254 -23.88 -30.09 -8.02
CA LYS A 254 -23.02 -30.59 -6.94
C LYS A 254 -23.70 -31.76 -6.21
N GLY A 255 -23.55 -32.96 -6.77
CA GLY A 255 -24.24 -34.17 -6.30
C GLY A 255 -25.64 -34.32 -6.91
N GLU A 256 -26.48 -35.17 -6.32
CA GLU A 256 -27.80 -35.48 -6.89
C GLU A 256 -28.84 -34.37 -6.71
N ASN A 257 -28.76 -33.62 -5.60
CA ASN A 257 -29.80 -32.66 -5.18
C ASN A 257 -29.31 -31.21 -5.03
N ASN A 258 -28.02 -30.89 -5.16
CA ASN A 258 -27.56 -29.52 -4.98
C ASN A 258 -27.08 -28.90 -6.28
N TYR A 259 -27.33 -27.60 -6.39
CA TYR A 259 -26.94 -26.72 -7.48
C TYR A 259 -26.02 -25.65 -6.90
N ARG A 260 -24.94 -25.31 -7.62
CA ARG A 260 -23.98 -24.29 -7.19
C ARG A 260 -23.47 -23.50 -8.38
N HIS A 261 -23.32 -22.20 -8.20
CA HIS A 261 -22.54 -21.35 -9.08
C HIS A 261 -21.68 -20.40 -8.24
N LEU A 262 -20.43 -20.17 -8.67
CA LEU A 262 -19.50 -19.28 -7.98
C LEU A 262 -19.29 -18.02 -8.82
N PHE A 263 -19.81 -16.89 -8.34
CA PHE A 263 -19.46 -15.59 -8.89
C PHE A 263 -18.15 -15.14 -8.24
N SER A 264 -17.09 -14.98 -9.03
CA SER A 264 -15.80 -14.50 -8.57
C SER A 264 -15.59 -13.01 -8.90
N ASN A 265 -14.90 -12.30 -8.02
CA ASN A 265 -14.49 -10.90 -8.24
C ASN A 265 -15.69 -9.98 -8.52
N LEU A 266 -16.65 -9.94 -7.59
CA LEU A 266 -17.83 -9.08 -7.70
C LEU A 266 -17.45 -7.61 -7.54
N VAL A 267 -17.82 -6.78 -8.51
CA VAL A 267 -17.47 -5.34 -8.53
C VAL A 267 -18.71 -4.43 -8.50
N ARG A 268 -19.86 -4.93 -8.95
CA ARG A 268 -21.11 -4.16 -9.06
C ARG A 268 -22.23 -4.84 -8.30
N ASP A 269 -23.16 -4.02 -7.82
CA ASP A 269 -24.42 -4.47 -7.24
C ASP A 269 -25.23 -5.24 -8.29
N PHE A 270 -25.95 -6.27 -7.85
CA PHE A 270 -26.80 -7.06 -8.72
C PHE A 270 -27.93 -7.72 -7.97
N ASN A 271 -29.01 -7.99 -8.68
CA ASN A 271 -30.10 -8.81 -8.19
C ASN A 271 -30.14 -10.13 -8.93
N PHE A 272 -30.59 -11.18 -8.27
CA PHE A 272 -30.77 -12.45 -8.95
C PHE A 272 -32.03 -13.20 -8.52
N ARG A 273 -32.50 -14.06 -9.42
CA ARG A 273 -33.56 -15.05 -9.19
C ARG A 273 -33.14 -16.40 -9.76
N ILE A 274 -33.56 -17.46 -9.10
CA ILE A 274 -33.28 -18.84 -9.53
C ILE A 274 -34.53 -19.40 -10.17
N HIS A 275 -34.38 -19.85 -11.42
CA HIS A 275 -35.40 -20.51 -12.22
C HIS A 275 -35.08 -22.00 -12.35
N CYS A 276 -36.04 -22.86 -12.02
CA CYS A 276 -35.91 -24.30 -12.21
C CYS A 276 -37.27 -24.89 -12.63
N GLY A 277 -37.43 -25.16 -13.93
CA GLY A 277 -38.70 -25.64 -14.47
C GLY A 277 -39.85 -24.63 -14.26
N ASP A 278 -40.84 -25.01 -13.45
CA ASP A 278 -41.99 -24.18 -13.08
C ASP A 278 -41.83 -23.46 -11.72
N TRP A 279 -40.63 -23.52 -11.13
CA TRP A 279 -40.30 -22.88 -9.87
C TRP A 279 -39.38 -21.67 -10.06
N VAL A 280 -39.68 -20.59 -9.34
CA VAL A 280 -38.93 -19.33 -9.29
C VAL A 280 -38.71 -18.95 -7.84
N SER A 281 -37.49 -18.54 -7.48
CA SER A 281 -37.13 -18.09 -6.13
C SER A 281 -37.63 -16.67 -5.81
N ALA A 282 -37.47 -16.25 -4.56
CA ALA A 282 -37.49 -14.84 -4.19
C ALA A 282 -36.37 -14.06 -4.92
N ARG A 283 -36.51 -12.72 -4.97
CA ARG A 283 -35.46 -11.83 -5.48
C ARG A 283 -34.43 -11.63 -4.38
N TYR A 284 -33.16 -11.87 -4.70
CA TYR A 284 -32.04 -11.56 -3.82
C TYR A 284 -31.33 -10.31 -4.33
N ASP A 285 -30.89 -9.45 -3.42
CA ASP A 285 -30.15 -8.22 -3.64
C ASP A 285 -28.74 -8.34 -3.07
N VAL A 286 -27.74 -8.25 -3.94
CA VAL A 286 -26.34 -8.32 -3.56
C VAL A 286 -25.75 -6.94 -3.73
N GLN A 287 -25.41 -6.31 -2.62
CA GLN A 287 -24.81 -5.00 -2.55
C GLN A 287 -23.31 -5.15 -2.34
N VAL A 288 -22.54 -4.65 -3.29
CA VAL A 288 -21.09 -4.69 -3.28
C VAL A 288 -20.58 -3.32 -2.82
N ARG A 289 -19.79 -3.31 -1.74
CA ARG A 289 -19.21 -2.08 -1.19
C ARG A 289 -17.70 -2.15 -1.23
N SER A 290 -17.06 -1.02 -1.50
CA SER A 290 -15.60 -0.93 -1.57
C SER A 290 -14.99 -0.95 -0.17
N ARG A 291 -13.86 -1.66 -0.01
CA ARG A 291 -13.08 -1.60 1.23
C ARG A 291 -12.40 -0.23 1.36
N PRO A 292 -12.28 0.31 2.59
CA PRO A 292 -11.59 1.57 2.79
C PRO A 292 -10.10 1.45 2.48
N ARG A 293 -9.55 2.40 1.74
CA ARG A 293 -8.11 2.55 1.51
C ARG A 293 -7.71 4.02 1.57
N VAL A 294 -6.44 4.25 1.89
CA VAL A 294 -5.81 5.57 1.72
C VAL A 294 -5.48 5.75 0.24
N GLU A 295 -5.94 6.84 -0.37
CA GLU A 295 -5.66 7.17 -1.77
C GLU A 295 -4.42 8.05 -1.87
N ASP A 296 -4.47 9.18 -1.17
CA ASP A 296 -3.39 10.17 -1.14
C ASP A 296 -3.05 10.52 0.31
N ILE A 297 -1.78 10.77 0.57
CA ILE A 297 -1.28 11.25 1.85
C ILE A 297 -0.29 12.39 1.60
N GLU A 298 -0.53 13.50 2.29
CA GLU A 298 0.35 14.66 2.35
C GLU A 298 0.92 14.75 3.76
N LEU A 299 2.24 14.82 3.85
CA LEU A 299 2.98 15.02 5.09
C LEU A 299 3.46 16.46 5.16
N THR A 300 3.40 17.06 6.35
CA THR A 300 3.98 18.37 6.67
C THR A 300 4.94 18.18 7.84
N PHE A 301 6.18 18.60 7.65
CA PHE A 301 7.29 18.43 8.58
C PHE A 301 7.55 19.73 9.35
N SER A 302 7.58 19.64 10.67
CA SER A 302 8.13 20.67 11.55
C SER A 302 9.51 20.23 12.02
N PHE A 303 10.55 20.63 11.29
CA PHE A 303 11.92 20.25 11.59
C PHE A 303 12.41 20.89 12.91
N PRO A 304 13.23 20.19 13.70
CA PRO A 304 13.80 20.78 14.91
C PRO A 304 14.68 22.00 14.62
N LEU A 305 14.67 22.99 15.52
CA LEU A 305 15.44 24.23 15.37
C LEU A 305 16.95 24.00 15.22
N TYR A 306 17.49 22.90 15.76
CA TYR A 306 18.91 22.55 15.70
C TYR A 306 19.38 22.12 14.29
N THR A 307 18.47 21.76 13.39
CA THR A 307 18.82 21.34 12.01
C THR A 307 19.06 22.50 11.06
N GLY A 308 18.50 23.68 11.36
CA GLY A 308 18.60 24.88 10.52
C GLY A 308 17.80 24.78 9.21
N LEU A 309 16.99 23.73 9.07
CA LEU A 309 16.14 23.51 7.91
C LEU A 309 14.96 24.49 7.91
N PRO A 310 14.38 24.81 6.73
CA PRO A 310 13.22 25.69 6.62
C PRO A 310 12.06 25.20 7.48
N GLN A 311 11.42 26.12 8.19
CA GLN A 311 10.24 25.83 9.02
C GLN A 311 8.94 25.92 8.20
N GLU A 312 8.97 26.58 7.05
CA GLU A 312 7.82 26.80 6.17
C GLU A 312 8.26 26.73 4.70
N GLY A 313 7.31 26.35 3.82
CA GLY A 313 7.52 26.28 2.37
C GLY A 313 7.25 24.89 1.78
N GLU A 314 7.38 24.76 0.46
CA GLU A 314 7.17 23.48 -0.25
C GLU A 314 8.12 22.38 0.24
N GLU A 315 9.33 22.73 0.72
CA GLU A 315 10.31 21.78 1.26
C GLU A 315 9.89 21.10 2.57
N THR A 316 8.93 21.71 3.29
CA THR A 316 8.33 21.12 4.50
C THR A 316 7.19 20.17 4.18
N LYS A 317 6.81 20.04 2.91
CA LYS A 317 5.70 19.21 2.46
C LYS A 317 6.18 18.08 1.59
N GLN A 318 5.53 16.93 1.73
CA GLN A 318 5.80 15.79 0.88
C GLN A 318 4.53 15.04 0.56
N VAL A 319 4.34 14.71 -0.72
CA VAL A 319 3.31 13.79 -1.17
C VAL A 319 3.87 12.36 -1.07
N GLY A 320 3.16 11.50 -0.36
CA GLY A 320 3.57 10.10 -0.12
C GLY A 320 3.97 9.84 1.34
N GLY A 321 3.64 8.64 1.83
CA GLY A 321 3.69 8.35 3.26
C GLY A 321 5.05 7.88 3.79
N HIS A 322 6.02 7.52 2.92
CA HIS A 322 7.37 7.17 3.36
C HIS A 322 8.14 8.44 3.75
N LEU A 323 8.79 8.45 4.90
CA LEU A 323 9.51 9.63 5.36
C LEU A 323 10.94 9.29 5.79
N LYS A 324 11.86 10.22 5.52
CA LYS A 324 13.24 10.20 5.99
C LYS A 324 13.56 11.56 6.60
N VAL A 325 13.60 11.66 7.91
CA VAL A 325 13.69 12.94 8.63
C VAL A 325 14.69 12.86 9.80
N PRO A 326 15.23 14.00 10.25
CA PRO A 326 16.04 14.07 11.47
C PRO A 326 15.23 13.65 12.70
N VAL A 327 15.92 13.14 13.72
CA VAL A 327 15.31 12.79 15.02
C VAL A 327 14.59 13.99 15.65
N GLY A 328 13.41 13.76 16.22
CA GLY A 328 12.60 14.81 16.85
C GLY A 328 11.79 15.67 15.88
N THR A 329 11.77 15.33 14.59
CA THR A 329 10.90 16.01 13.61
C THR A 329 9.43 15.70 13.91
N GLY A 330 8.63 16.75 14.10
CA GLY A 330 7.17 16.63 14.16
C GLY A 330 6.59 16.41 12.77
N VAL A 331 5.80 15.36 12.61
CA VAL A 331 5.17 14.97 11.35
C VAL A 331 3.66 15.14 11.49
N SER A 332 3.08 16.09 10.77
CA SER A 332 1.64 16.19 10.60
C SER A 332 1.24 15.54 9.28
N TYR A 333 0.18 14.75 9.27
CA TYR A 333 -0.30 14.09 8.06
C TYR A 333 -1.76 14.46 7.79
N SER A 334 -2.08 14.50 6.50
CA SER A 334 -3.43 14.65 5.97
C SER A 334 -3.61 13.66 4.83
N ALA A 335 -4.56 12.73 4.96
CA ALA A 335 -4.80 11.71 3.95
C ALA A 335 -6.27 11.66 3.52
N ASN A 336 -6.49 11.37 2.24
CA ASN A 336 -7.81 11.13 1.65
C ASN A 336 -8.09 9.63 1.59
N THR A 337 -9.34 9.27 1.82
CA THR A 337 -9.79 7.88 1.87
C THR A 337 -10.88 7.64 0.82
N SER A 338 -10.86 6.44 0.25
CA SER A 338 -11.71 6.09 -0.89
C SER A 338 -13.21 6.03 -0.57
N VAL A 339 -13.57 5.85 0.71
CA VAL A 339 -14.96 5.73 1.19
C VAL A 339 -15.10 6.40 2.55
N PRO A 340 -16.33 6.80 2.93
CA PRO A 340 -16.62 7.32 4.26
C PRO A 340 -16.26 6.34 5.39
N LEU A 341 -15.68 6.86 6.46
CA LEU A 341 -15.15 6.06 7.57
C LEU A 341 -15.97 6.17 8.85
N ARG A 342 -16.14 5.03 9.54
CA ARG A 342 -16.67 4.94 10.90
C ARG A 342 -15.59 5.10 11.96
N SER A 343 -14.41 4.55 11.72
CA SER A 343 -13.25 4.66 12.63
C SER A 343 -11.94 4.56 11.85
N ALA A 344 -10.93 5.29 12.32
CA ALA A 344 -9.57 5.27 11.78
C ALA A 344 -8.56 5.30 12.93
N HIS A 345 -7.61 4.37 12.91
CA HIS A 345 -6.52 4.27 13.86
C HIS A 345 -5.18 4.32 13.12
N ARG A 346 -4.24 5.14 13.59
CA ARG A 346 -2.85 5.06 13.16
C ARG A 346 -2.19 4.01 14.03
N VAL A 347 -1.57 3.02 13.40
CA VAL A 347 -0.79 2.02 14.09
C VAL A 347 0.67 2.20 13.71
N GLU A 348 1.53 2.28 14.71
CA GLU A 348 2.98 2.42 14.56
C GLU A 348 3.67 1.19 15.18
N ALA A 349 4.46 0.49 14.38
CA ALA A 349 5.33 -0.59 14.82
C ALA A 349 6.78 -0.08 14.86
N LYS A 350 7.32 0.02 16.08
CA LYS A 350 8.74 0.31 16.30
C LYS A 350 9.54 -0.96 16.11
N VAL A 351 10.69 -0.86 15.44
CA VAL A 351 11.64 -1.98 15.35
C VAL A 351 12.49 -1.96 16.61
N SER A 352 12.08 -2.69 17.65
CA SER A 352 12.93 -2.90 18.84
C SER A 352 14.09 -3.83 18.51
N GLY A 353 15.24 -3.61 19.15
CA GLY A 353 16.46 -4.39 18.94
C GLY A 353 16.37 -5.89 19.29
N ASP A 354 15.28 -6.36 19.91
CA ASP A 354 15.01 -7.78 20.16
C ASP A 354 14.06 -8.42 19.11
N GLY A 355 13.58 -7.66 18.13
CA GLY A 355 12.66 -8.12 17.09
C GLY A 355 11.18 -8.17 17.49
N SER A 356 10.80 -7.73 18.70
CA SER A 356 9.41 -7.52 19.08
C SER A 356 8.87 -6.21 18.48
N GLU A 357 7.75 -6.30 17.77
CA GLU A 357 6.97 -5.16 17.30
C GLU A 357 5.81 -4.97 18.28
N GLU A 358 5.91 -4.03 19.23
CA GLU A 358 4.74 -3.60 19.99
C GLU A 358 4.03 -2.48 19.22
N PRO A 359 2.84 -2.73 18.63
CA PRO A 359 2.13 -1.70 17.88
C PRO A 359 1.48 -0.71 18.84
N ILE A 360 1.85 0.57 18.70
CA ILE A 360 1.14 1.68 19.35
C ILE A 360 0.00 2.10 18.44
N SER A 361 -1.23 2.07 18.95
CA SER A 361 -2.43 2.47 18.21
C SER A 361 -2.96 3.79 18.76
N GLU A 362 -3.08 4.81 17.89
CA GLU A 362 -3.62 6.13 18.23
C GLU A 362 -4.85 6.42 17.38
N MET A 363 -5.86 7.04 17.99
CA MET A 363 -7.08 7.43 17.29
C MET A 363 -6.80 8.65 16.40
N VAL A 364 -7.24 8.58 15.15
CA VAL A 364 -7.02 9.65 14.16
C VAL A 364 -8.24 10.57 14.13
N THR A 365 -8.02 11.87 13.92
CA THR A 365 -9.12 12.80 13.70
C THR A 365 -9.57 12.69 12.25
N PHE A 366 -10.86 12.56 12.00
CA PHE A 366 -11.42 12.56 10.65
C PHE A 366 -12.41 13.72 10.49
N SER A 367 -12.35 14.41 9.35
CA SER A 367 -13.17 15.59 9.05
C SER A 367 -13.75 15.47 7.65
N GLY A 368 -15.04 15.81 7.50
CA GLY A 368 -15.71 15.80 6.21
C GLY A 368 -15.72 14.43 5.52
N ASN A 369 -16.25 13.42 6.20
CA ASN A 369 -16.50 12.02 5.80
C ASN A 369 -15.32 11.19 5.22
N ASN A 370 -14.33 11.76 4.54
CA ASN A 370 -13.29 11.02 3.81
C ASN A 370 -11.85 11.52 4.03
N ARG A 371 -11.61 12.50 4.91
CA ARG A 371 -10.26 13.01 5.18
C ARG A 371 -9.83 12.70 6.61
N ILE A 372 -8.64 12.13 6.76
CA ILE A 372 -8.03 11.82 8.06
C ILE A 372 -6.82 12.71 8.30
N SER A 373 -6.64 13.17 9.54
CA SER A 373 -5.50 13.99 9.95
C SER A 373 -5.02 13.66 11.37
N GLY A 374 -3.72 13.87 11.59
CA GLY A 374 -3.09 13.67 12.88
C GLY A 374 -1.63 14.11 12.84
N SER A 375 -0.95 13.94 13.97
CA SER A 375 0.47 14.27 14.10
C SER A 375 1.18 13.27 15.00
N PHE A 376 2.47 13.04 14.74
CA PHE A 376 3.35 12.25 15.58
C PHE A 376 4.79 12.76 15.50
N GLU A 377 5.64 12.31 16.41
CA GLU A 377 7.05 12.69 16.45
C GLU A 377 7.94 11.54 15.96
N ALA A 378 8.88 11.85 15.06
CA ALA A 378 9.81 10.88 14.51
C ALA A 378 11.00 10.65 15.46
N VAL A 379 10.85 9.70 16.40
CA VAL A 379 11.86 9.39 17.42
C VAL A 379 12.75 8.20 17.04
N SER A 380 12.19 7.17 16.41
CA SER A 380 12.90 5.93 16.07
C SER A 380 12.49 5.39 14.71
N ASN A 381 13.35 4.54 14.12
CA ASN A 381 13.00 3.80 12.91
C ASN A 381 11.79 2.88 13.15
N GLY A 382 10.91 2.77 12.15
CA GLY A 382 9.69 1.99 12.28
C GLY A 382 8.85 1.97 11.01
N ASN A 383 7.66 1.39 11.13
CA ASN A 383 6.63 1.44 10.11
C ASN A 383 5.32 1.93 10.72
N TYR A 384 4.52 2.65 9.95
CA TYR A 384 3.17 3.01 10.34
C TYR A 384 2.17 2.69 9.24
N TRP A 385 0.92 2.46 9.64
CA TRP A 385 -0.20 2.25 8.72
C TRP A 385 -1.49 2.75 9.36
N PHE A 386 -2.56 2.74 8.58
CA PHE A 386 -3.88 3.12 9.05
C PHE A 386 -4.82 1.92 9.03
N ASP A 387 -5.37 1.57 10.18
CA ASP A 387 -6.48 0.62 10.31
C ASP A 387 -7.78 1.41 10.17
N LEU A 388 -8.55 1.09 9.13
CA LEU A 388 -9.71 1.83 8.66
C LEU A 388 -10.93 0.91 8.68
N VAL A 389 -12.07 1.44 9.15
CA VAL A 389 -13.37 0.77 9.08
C VAL A 389 -14.35 1.71 8.39
N SER A 390 -15.00 1.26 7.33
CA SER A 390 -16.00 2.05 6.59
C SER A 390 -17.31 2.19 7.38
N GLU A 391 -18.17 3.12 6.97
CA GLU A 391 -19.54 3.23 7.52
C GLU A 391 -20.33 1.93 7.35
N ASP A 392 -20.12 1.22 6.24
CA ASP A 392 -20.71 -0.09 5.93
C ASP A 392 -20.10 -1.24 6.76
N GLY A 393 -19.12 -0.97 7.62
CA GLY A 393 -18.51 -1.94 8.54
C GLY A 393 -17.39 -2.79 7.95
N PHE A 394 -16.90 -2.47 6.75
CA PHE A 394 -15.78 -3.20 6.13
C PHE A 394 -14.43 -2.65 6.60
N ASP A 395 -13.53 -3.54 6.96
CA ASP A 395 -12.16 -3.26 7.35
C ASP A 395 -11.20 -3.25 6.14
N ASN A 396 -9.97 -2.81 6.37
CA ASN A 396 -8.87 -2.86 5.42
C ASN A 396 -7.79 -3.89 5.83
N PRO A 397 -8.00 -5.19 5.59
CA PRO A 397 -7.15 -6.26 6.13
C PRO A 397 -5.70 -6.26 5.61
N ARG A 398 -5.40 -5.47 4.58
CA ARG A 398 -4.06 -5.28 4.02
C ARG A 398 -3.77 -3.78 3.87
N PRO A 399 -3.49 -3.08 4.99
CA PRO A 399 -3.24 -1.65 4.94
C PRO A 399 -1.90 -1.37 4.26
N ILE A 400 -1.78 -0.19 3.62
CA ILE A 400 -0.51 0.28 3.06
C ILE A 400 0.42 0.61 4.23
N ARG A 401 1.59 -0.01 4.25
CA ARG A 401 2.63 0.23 5.27
C ARG A 401 3.62 1.27 4.77
N TYR A 402 3.77 2.33 5.55
CA TYR A 402 4.71 3.40 5.32
C TYR A 402 5.92 3.27 6.24
N ARG A 403 7.09 3.69 5.75
CA ARG A 403 8.36 3.55 6.47
C ARG A 403 8.75 4.88 7.12
N ILE A 404 9.18 4.81 8.38
CA ILE A 404 9.77 5.89 9.16
C ILE A 404 11.28 5.65 9.22
N ALA A 405 12.06 6.48 8.54
CA ALA A 405 13.51 6.48 8.63
C ALA A 405 13.98 7.72 9.39
N VAL A 406 14.44 7.52 10.62
CA VAL A 406 14.98 8.58 11.48
C VAL A 406 16.48 8.63 11.31
N VAL A 407 16.99 9.81 10.94
CA VAL A 407 18.43 10.08 10.86
C VAL A 407 18.88 10.65 12.20
N PRO A 408 19.73 9.94 12.97
CA PRO A 408 20.29 10.47 14.20
C PRO A 408 21.30 11.58 13.89
N ASP A 409 21.38 12.56 14.80
CA ASP A 409 22.40 13.61 14.74
C ASP A 409 23.73 13.09 15.32
N ILE A 410 24.85 13.44 14.70
CA ILE A 410 26.18 12.96 15.08
C ILE A 410 26.96 14.14 15.67
N ALA A 411 27.71 13.89 16.75
CA ALA A 411 28.57 14.91 17.34
C ALA A 411 29.58 15.48 16.32
N PRO A 412 29.92 16.77 16.41
CA PRO A 412 30.78 17.43 15.41
C PRO A 412 32.19 16.83 15.44
N SER A 413 32.83 16.77 14.27
CA SER A 413 34.23 16.36 14.14
C SER A 413 35.12 17.59 14.04
N ILE A 414 36.14 17.70 14.90
CA ILE A 414 37.08 18.84 14.90
C ILE A 414 38.53 18.38 15.04
N GLU A 415 39.41 18.96 14.24
CA GLU A 415 40.83 18.65 14.21
C GLU A 415 41.71 19.91 14.14
N VAL A 416 42.90 19.81 14.73
CA VAL A 416 43.97 20.79 14.53
C VAL A 416 44.83 20.28 13.37
N VAL A 417 44.74 20.95 12.23
CA VAL A 417 45.47 20.61 11.00
C VAL A 417 46.92 21.03 11.11
N GLU A 418 47.16 22.27 11.56
CA GLU A 418 48.50 22.81 11.78
C GLU A 418 48.58 23.40 13.20
N PRO A 419 49.62 23.07 13.98
CA PRO A 419 50.73 22.17 13.64
C PRO A 419 50.37 20.68 13.73
N GLY A 420 49.24 20.31 14.36
CA GLY A 420 48.79 18.92 14.44
C GLY A 420 49.76 17.96 15.15
N ARG A 421 50.66 18.49 16.00
CA ARG A 421 51.69 17.76 16.75
C ARG A 421 52.07 18.49 18.03
N ASN A 422 52.86 17.84 18.88
CA ASN A 422 53.52 18.52 19.99
C ASN A 422 54.52 19.53 19.45
N ILE A 423 54.59 20.71 20.06
CA ILE A 423 55.44 21.80 19.60
C ILE A 423 56.30 22.37 20.72
N GLU A 424 57.43 22.94 20.32
CA GLU A 424 58.37 23.63 21.19
C GLU A 424 58.31 25.11 20.87
N VAL A 425 58.07 25.93 21.90
CA VAL A 425 57.88 27.37 21.73
C VAL A 425 58.66 28.20 22.75
N THR A 426 58.99 29.44 22.39
CA THR A 426 59.51 30.44 23.35
C THR A 426 58.37 31.16 24.06
N PRO A 427 58.62 31.81 25.22
CA PRO A 427 57.63 32.63 25.88
C PRO A 427 57.08 33.80 25.05
N ARG A 428 57.75 34.16 23.94
CA ARG A 428 57.40 35.29 23.06
C ARG A 428 56.86 34.85 21.71
N ALA A 429 56.66 33.54 21.50
CA ALA A 429 56.26 33.00 20.22
C ALA A 429 54.85 33.45 19.80
N LEU A 430 54.65 33.56 18.49
CA LEU A 430 53.35 33.69 17.84
C LEU A 430 52.90 32.30 17.40
N LEU A 431 51.97 31.72 18.17
CA LEU A 431 51.41 30.41 17.87
C LEU A 431 50.32 30.55 16.81
N VAL A 432 50.52 29.91 15.66
CA VAL A 432 49.52 29.83 14.58
C VAL A 432 48.88 28.45 14.60
N LEU A 433 47.55 28.40 14.75
CA LEU A 433 46.77 27.17 14.74
C LEU A 433 45.80 27.18 13.57
N LYS A 434 45.84 26.15 12.74
CA LYS A 434 44.84 25.90 11.70
C LYS A 434 43.91 24.80 12.14
N ILE A 435 42.62 25.11 12.21
CA ILE A 435 41.60 24.25 12.80
C ILE A 435 40.53 23.99 11.74
N ARG A 436 40.15 22.72 11.58
CA ARG A 436 39.09 22.29 10.68
C ARG A 436 37.99 21.61 11.46
N GLY A 437 36.74 21.98 11.19
CA GLY A 437 35.56 21.40 11.81
C GLY A 437 34.52 21.01 10.77
N HIS A 438 33.84 19.88 11.01
CA HIS A 438 32.79 19.34 10.16
C HIS A 438 31.61 18.84 11.01
N ASP A 439 30.39 19.13 10.57
CA ASP A 439 29.14 18.71 11.22
C ASP A 439 27.99 18.57 10.20
N ASP A 440 27.04 17.66 10.45
CA ASP A 440 25.91 17.37 9.56
C ASP A 440 24.93 18.56 9.45
N TYR A 441 24.68 19.25 10.57
CA TYR A 441 23.72 20.38 10.67
C TYR A 441 24.39 21.71 10.98
N GLY A 442 25.70 21.69 11.22
CA GLY A 442 26.57 22.84 11.37
C GLY A 442 27.01 23.08 12.81
N ILE A 443 28.21 23.61 12.95
CA ILE A 443 28.81 23.91 14.25
C ILE A 443 28.22 25.21 14.80
N SER A 444 27.65 25.17 16.00
CA SER A 444 27.10 26.34 16.69
C SER A 444 28.22 27.22 17.24
N SER A 445 29.16 26.61 17.94
CA SER A 445 30.30 27.29 18.55
C SER A 445 31.51 26.38 18.64
N SER A 446 32.71 26.95 18.57
CA SER A 446 33.94 26.24 18.83
C SER A 446 34.90 27.09 19.65
N ARG A 447 35.71 26.42 20.47
CA ARG A 447 36.68 27.04 21.36
C ARG A 447 37.95 26.21 21.46
N LEU A 448 39.09 26.90 21.49
CA LEU A 448 40.37 26.33 21.87
C LEU A 448 40.51 26.43 23.38
N LEU A 449 40.81 25.31 24.03
CA LEU A 449 41.20 25.27 25.43
C LEU A 449 42.69 25.02 25.52
N VAL A 450 43.38 25.88 26.28
CA VAL A 450 44.78 25.69 26.63
C VAL A 450 44.87 25.59 28.14
N SER A 451 45.36 24.46 28.64
CA SER A 451 45.45 24.15 30.06
C SER A 451 46.88 23.75 30.43
N PRO A 452 47.32 23.94 31.67
CA PRO A 452 48.55 23.31 32.15
C PRO A 452 48.44 21.79 32.06
N GLU A 453 49.56 21.11 31.89
CA GLU A 453 49.59 19.66 31.99
C GLU A 453 49.01 19.16 33.33
N GLU A 454 48.30 18.04 33.29
CA GLU A 454 47.55 17.46 34.41
C GLU A 454 48.40 17.36 35.69
N GLY A 455 47.93 17.98 36.78
CA GLY A 455 48.65 18.00 38.07
C GLY A 455 49.59 19.19 38.28
N ARG A 456 49.77 20.10 37.31
CA ARG A 456 50.51 21.36 37.48
C ARG A 456 49.57 22.55 37.77
N PRO A 457 49.94 23.49 38.66
CA PRO A 457 49.17 24.69 38.89
C PRO A 457 49.21 25.63 37.67
N GLY A 458 48.06 26.15 37.26
CA GLY A 458 47.97 27.21 36.25
C GLY A 458 46.54 27.46 35.79
N GLU A 459 46.33 28.55 35.06
CA GLU A 459 45.01 28.97 34.56
C GLU A 459 44.70 28.31 33.21
N VAL A 460 43.46 27.83 33.07
CA VAL A 460 42.91 27.40 31.78
C VAL A 460 42.52 28.64 30.98
N ARG A 461 43.00 28.74 29.75
CA ARG A 461 42.69 29.83 28.83
C ARG A 461 41.77 29.31 27.73
N GLU A 462 40.71 30.05 27.45
CA GLU A 462 39.73 29.73 26.41
C GLU A 462 39.76 30.79 25.31
N PHE A 463 39.81 30.36 24.05
CA PHE A 463 39.73 31.24 22.88
C PHE A 463 38.58 30.80 22.00
N ALA A 464 37.61 31.70 21.76
CA ALA A 464 36.54 31.45 20.80
C ALA A 464 37.13 31.43 19.37
N ILE A 465 36.66 30.50 18.54
CA ILE A 465 37.09 30.38 17.14
C ILE A 465 35.92 30.85 16.25
N PRO A 466 35.90 32.12 15.80
CA PRO A 466 34.68 32.74 15.26
C PRO A 466 34.25 32.18 13.89
N LEU A 467 35.20 31.74 13.06
CA LEU A 467 34.97 31.26 11.69
C LEU A 467 34.42 29.83 11.63
N LEU A 468 34.45 29.11 12.76
CA LEU A 468 33.83 27.79 12.95
C LEU A 468 32.52 27.90 13.76
N GLY A 469 31.99 29.11 13.96
CA GLY A 469 30.67 29.36 14.55
C GLY A 469 29.67 29.83 13.50
N ASN A 470 28.39 29.88 13.87
CA ASN A 470 27.26 30.33 13.01
C ASN A 470 26.69 29.25 12.05
N ARG A 471 26.65 27.99 12.49
CA ARG A 471 26.01 26.85 11.78
C ARG A 471 26.70 26.50 10.45
N VAL A 472 28.02 26.66 10.43
CA VAL A 472 28.83 26.26 9.29
C VAL A 472 28.97 24.74 9.30
N ARG A 473 28.61 24.08 8.19
CA ARG A 473 28.73 22.60 8.05
C ARG A 473 30.17 22.14 7.91
N GLU A 474 30.99 22.93 7.25
CA GLU A 474 32.42 22.69 7.11
C GLU A 474 33.15 24.03 7.06
N GLY A 475 34.17 24.16 7.88
CA GLY A 475 34.96 25.39 7.95
C GLY A 475 36.41 25.11 8.30
N GLU A 476 37.26 26.05 7.91
CA GLU A 476 38.65 26.11 8.32
C GLU A 476 38.90 27.51 8.90
N SER A 477 39.56 27.56 10.04
CA SER A 477 39.91 28.81 10.72
C SER A 477 41.36 28.78 11.13
N SER A 478 42.06 29.87 10.84
CA SER A 478 43.39 30.13 11.41
C SER A 478 43.24 31.02 12.63
N LEU A 479 43.94 30.68 13.71
CA LEU A 479 43.98 31.45 14.96
C LEU A 479 45.44 31.76 15.28
N GLU A 480 45.75 33.05 15.44
CA GLU A 480 47.07 33.53 15.83
C GLU A 480 47.04 33.97 17.30
N ILE A 481 47.93 33.40 18.10
CA ILE A 481 48.00 33.64 19.54
C ILE A 481 49.40 34.14 19.89
N ASP A 482 49.45 35.37 20.39
CA ASP A 482 50.70 35.95 20.90
C ASP A 482 50.95 35.50 22.35
N LEU A 483 51.93 34.59 22.53
CA LEU A 483 52.28 34.02 23.82
C LEU A 483 53.05 35.02 24.71
N GLU A 484 53.59 36.12 24.17
CA GLU A 484 54.30 37.13 24.95
C GLU A 484 53.41 37.74 26.05
N LYS A 485 52.12 37.85 25.76
CA LYS A 485 51.10 38.35 26.70
C LYS A 485 50.85 37.40 27.86
N TRP A 486 51.28 36.15 27.75
CA TRP A 486 50.94 35.09 28.70
C TRP A 486 51.94 34.97 29.84
N ARG A 487 53.11 35.63 29.73
CA ARG A 487 54.19 35.62 30.73
C ARG A 487 54.56 34.20 31.16
N LEU A 488 54.67 33.30 30.17
CA LEU A 488 55.03 31.90 30.38
C LEU A 488 56.45 31.79 30.93
N GLN A 489 56.67 30.80 31.80
CA GLN A 489 58.00 30.48 32.32
C GLN A 489 58.65 29.39 31.48
N THR A 490 59.97 29.47 31.31
CA THR A 490 60.74 28.43 30.65
C THR A 490 60.63 27.11 31.43
N GLY A 491 60.46 26.00 30.72
CA GLY A 491 60.20 24.66 31.29
C GLY A 491 58.71 24.35 31.54
N GLN A 492 57.79 25.27 31.27
CA GLN A 492 56.35 25.04 31.40
C GLN A 492 55.84 24.13 30.27
N GLN A 493 54.90 23.24 30.59
CA GLN A 493 54.20 22.39 29.61
C GLN A 493 52.71 22.70 29.65
N LEU A 494 52.15 22.99 28.49
CA LEU A 494 50.72 23.28 28.31
C LEU A 494 50.12 22.23 27.38
N GLN A 495 48.88 21.82 27.62
CA GLN A 495 48.09 21.02 26.70
C GLN A 495 47.04 21.89 26.04
N TYR A 496 46.86 21.71 24.73
CA TYR A 496 45.79 22.35 23.99
C TYR A 496 44.95 21.35 23.21
N HIS A 497 43.65 21.63 23.15
CA HIS A 497 42.68 20.91 22.32
C HIS A 497 41.55 21.86 21.95
N VAL A 498 40.81 21.47 20.92
CA VAL A 498 39.68 22.24 20.43
C VAL A 498 38.40 21.47 20.70
N GLU A 499 37.37 22.20 21.14
CA GLU A 499 36.02 21.70 21.32
C GLU A 499 35.08 22.38 20.33
N ALA A 500 34.24 21.58 19.67
CA ALA A 500 33.13 22.04 18.85
C ALA A 500 31.81 21.60 19.49
N VAL A 501 30.80 22.46 19.40
CA VAL A 501 29.45 22.20 19.90
C VAL A 501 28.46 22.38 18.76
N ASP A 502 27.60 21.40 18.53
CA ASP A 502 26.54 21.42 17.52
C ASP A 502 25.29 22.18 18.01
N GLY A 503 24.18 22.06 17.28
CA GLY A 503 22.89 22.66 17.64
C GLY A 503 22.15 21.95 18.79
N LEU A 504 22.50 20.71 19.10
CA LEU A 504 21.93 19.89 20.19
C LEU A 504 22.75 19.96 21.48
N GLY A 505 23.92 20.59 21.46
CA GLY A 505 24.84 20.64 22.58
C GLY A 505 25.77 19.43 22.67
N GLN A 506 25.85 18.59 21.63
CA GLN A 506 26.85 17.51 21.55
C GLN A 506 28.24 18.13 21.36
N ILE A 507 29.23 17.57 22.03
CA ILE A 507 30.59 18.10 22.07
C ILE A 507 31.52 17.17 21.29
N GLY A 508 32.14 17.71 20.24
CA GLY A 508 33.27 17.12 19.54
C GLY A 508 34.58 17.63 20.13
N ILE A 509 35.52 16.73 20.44
CA ILE A 509 36.82 17.08 21.04
C ILE A 509 37.94 16.62 20.11
N SER A 510 38.89 17.51 19.81
CA SER A 510 40.09 17.17 19.05
C SER A 510 41.06 16.30 19.84
N ARG A 511 42.09 15.77 19.17
CA ARG A 511 43.27 15.24 19.87
C ARG A 511 43.90 16.34 20.73
N LYS A 512 44.47 15.95 21.87
CA LYS A 512 45.22 16.82 22.77
C LYS A 512 46.68 16.85 22.36
N TRP A 513 47.24 18.05 22.25
CA TRP A 513 48.63 18.29 21.87
C TRP A 513 49.34 19.07 22.98
N THR A 514 50.66 18.91 23.08
CA THR A 514 51.47 19.54 24.13
C THR A 514 52.36 20.63 23.55
N ILE A 515 52.42 21.76 24.25
CA ILE A 515 53.30 22.89 24.00
C ILE A 515 54.37 22.88 25.09
N ASN A 516 55.63 22.71 24.69
CA ASN A 516 56.78 22.78 25.58
C ASN A 516 57.38 24.19 25.48
N VAL A 517 57.37 24.93 26.58
CA VAL A 517 57.96 26.28 26.62
C VAL A 517 59.45 26.16 26.92
N LEU A 518 60.29 26.46 25.94
CA LEU A 518 61.75 26.43 26.05
C LEU A 518 62.34 27.83 26.19
N SER A 519 63.58 27.94 26.67
CA SER A 519 64.32 29.20 26.60
C SER A 519 64.70 29.52 25.16
N GLU A 520 64.91 30.80 24.84
CA GLU A 520 65.37 31.20 23.49
C GLU A 520 66.69 30.50 23.15
N GLU A 521 67.62 30.45 24.12
CA GLU A 521 68.93 29.78 24.01
C GLU A 521 68.81 28.26 23.75
N ASP A 522 67.87 27.57 24.43
CA ASP A 522 67.66 26.14 24.22
C ASP A 522 67.05 25.84 22.84
N LEU A 523 66.09 26.64 22.40
CA LEU A 523 65.42 26.44 21.11
C LEU A 523 66.34 26.81 19.95
N GLU A 524 67.18 27.84 20.10
CA GLU A 524 68.29 28.14 19.18
C GLU A 524 69.26 26.96 19.07
N ARG A 525 69.66 26.37 20.21
CA ARG A 525 70.55 25.19 20.20
C ARG A 525 69.93 24.02 19.45
N ILE A 526 68.67 23.69 19.73
CA ILE A 526 67.95 22.61 19.04
C ILE A 526 67.88 22.88 17.53
N THR A 527 67.56 24.12 17.15
CA THR A 527 67.45 24.50 15.74
C THR A 527 68.82 24.44 15.04
N GLN A 528 69.89 24.84 15.73
CA GLN A 528 71.26 24.74 15.21
C GLN A 528 71.73 23.29 15.06
N ASP A 529 71.37 22.42 16.02
CA ASP A 529 71.66 20.98 15.93
C ASP A 529 70.91 20.35 14.75
N GLU A 530 69.64 20.73 14.52
CA GLU A 530 68.86 20.30 13.36
C GLU A 530 69.46 20.80 12.02
N LEU A 531 69.90 22.06 11.95
CA LEU A 531 70.61 22.62 10.79
C LEU A 531 71.93 21.91 10.51
N SER A 532 72.68 21.56 11.56
CA SER A 532 73.95 20.83 11.44
C SER A 532 73.71 19.41 10.90
N LEU A 533 72.67 18.73 11.39
CA LEU A 533 72.26 17.42 10.90
C LEU A 533 71.76 17.48 9.44
N LEU A 534 71.04 18.54 9.08
CA LEU A 534 70.62 18.77 7.69
C LEU A 534 71.83 18.99 6.78
N SER A 535 72.81 19.79 7.22
CA SER A 535 74.05 20.03 6.48
C SER A 535 74.82 18.73 6.21
N GLU A 536 74.98 17.87 7.24
CA GLU A 536 75.61 16.55 7.09
C GLU A 536 74.87 15.69 6.06
N ARG A 537 73.53 15.66 6.10
CA ARG A 537 72.71 14.90 5.14
C ARG A 537 72.79 15.44 3.72
N LEU A 538 72.86 16.75 3.54
CA LEU A 538 73.03 17.36 2.23
C LEU A 538 74.43 17.12 1.69
N GLU A 539 75.46 17.08 2.55
CA GLU A 539 76.81 16.67 2.15
C GLU A 539 76.85 15.19 1.70
N GLU A 540 76.20 14.28 2.42
CA GLU A 540 76.07 12.89 1.98
C GLU A 540 75.35 12.80 0.63
N THR A 541 74.31 13.62 0.44
CA THR A 541 73.56 13.69 -0.82
C THR A 541 74.42 14.22 -1.96
N TRP A 542 75.25 15.22 -1.69
CA TRP A 542 76.24 15.74 -2.63
C TRP A 542 77.28 14.68 -3.01
N GLN A 543 77.77 13.89 -2.05
CA GLN A 543 78.70 12.78 -2.35
C GLN A 543 78.05 11.75 -3.27
N VAL A 544 76.79 11.40 -3.03
CA VAL A 544 76.04 10.49 -3.92
C VAL A 544 75.89 11.10 -5.32
N GLN A 545 75.53 12.38 -5.43
CA GLN A 545 75.42 13.08 -6.72
C GLN A 545 76.74 13.08 -7.50
N ARG A 546 77.86 13.31 -6.80
CA ARG A 546 79.21 13.25 -7.36
C ARG A 546 79.58 11.85 -7.86
N ASP A 547 79.17 10.82 -7.13
CA ASP A 547 79.42 9.43 -7.52
C ASP A 547 78.56 9.02 -8.72
N VAL A 548 77.32 9.51 -8.83
CA VAL A 548 76.48 9.37 -10.05
C VAL A 548 77.21 9.95 -11.26
N ARG A 549 77.73 11.17 -11.16
CA ARG A 549 78.50 11.77 -12.26
C ARG A 549 79.71 10.92 -12.65
N ARG A 550 80.51 10.49 -11.67
CA ARG A 550 81.70 9.66 -11.92
C ARG A 550 81.36 8.33 -12.58
N GLU A 551 80.28 7.69 -12.17
CA GLU A 551 79.82 6.43 -12.77
C GLU A 551 79.45 6.64 -14.25
N LEU A 552 78.71 7.70 -14.56
CA LEU A 552 78.37 8.06 -15.94
C LEU A 552 79.61 8.43 -16.78
N GLU A 553 80.56 9.16 -16.24
CA GLU A 553 81.85 9.46 -16.90
C GLU A 553 82.65 8.19 -17.18
N ASN A 554 82.66 7.22 -16.25
CA ASN A 554 83.30 5.91 -16.47
C ASN A 554 82.61 5.12 -17.60
N VAL A 555 81.27 5.16 -17.68
CA VAL A 555 80.51 4.55 -18.79
C VAL A 555 80.86 5.22 -20.11
N LEU A 556 80.97 6.55 -20.13
CA LEU A 556 81.35 7.33 -21.30
C LEU A 556 82.74 6.94 -21.80
N ASP A 557 83.73 6.90 -20.91
CA ASP A 557 85.11 6.56 -21.25
C ASP A 557 85.24 5.10 -21.73
N ALA A 558 84.54 4.16 -21.07
CA ALA A 558 84.53 2.76 -21.46
C ALA A 558 83.90 2.54 -22.84
N SER A 559 82.80 3.22 -23.14
CA SER A 559 82.13 3.14 -24.44
C SER A 559 82.96 3.78 -25.55
N ARG A 560 83.59 4.94 -25.30
CA ARG A 560 84.53 5.59 -26.24
C ARG A 560 85.73 4.72 -26.57
N ALA A 561 86.31 4.02 -25.59
CA ALA A 561 87.49 3.18 -25.78
C ALA A 561 87.19 1.87 -26.52
N SER A 562 86.02 1.27 -26.27
CA SER A 562 85.64 -0.04 -26.83
C SER A 562 84.80 0.04 -28.11
N GLY A 563 84.14 1.17 -28.38
CA GLY A 563 83.14 1.32 -29.42
C GLY A 563 81.86 0.48 -29.18
N ALA A 564 81.71 -0.08 -27.97
CA ALA A 564 80.54 -0.88 -27.60
C ALA A 564 79.35 0.01 -27.20
N PRO A 565 78.10 -0.48 -27.33
CA PRO A 565 76.92 0.19 -26.78
C PRO A 565 77.07 0.52 -25.28
N LEU A 566 76.35 1.53 -24.82
CA LEU A 566 76.37 1.96 -23.41
C LEU A 566 76.01 0.80 -22.46
N ASP A 567 76.69 0.74 -21.31
CA ASP A 567 76.43 -0.27 -20.28
C ASP A 567 75.12 0.03 -19.53
N ALA A 568 74.02 -0.54 -20.03
CA ALA A 568 72.68 -0.29 -19.52
C ALA A 568 72.49 -0.57 -18.00
N PRO A 569 73.11 -1.62 -17.40
CA PRO A 569 73.11 -1.79 -15.94
C PRO A 569 73.68 -0.60 -15.16
N SER A 570 74.83 -0.06 -15.55
CA SER A 570 75.47 1.09 -14.87
C SER A 570 74.66 2.38 -15.05
N VAL A 571 74.08 2.62 -16.23
CA VAL A 571 73.17 3.75 -16.46
C VAL A 571 71.91 3.64 -15.59
N ARG A 572 71.33 2.43 -15.48
CA ARG A 572 70.19 2.18 -14.59
C ARG A 572 70.52 2.39 -13.12
N HIS A 573 71.71 1.97 -12.70
CA HIS A 573 72.20 2.20 -11.33
C HIS A 573 72.34 3.69 -11.04
N SER A 574 72.96 4.44 -11.97
CA SER A 574 73.08 5.90 -11.89
C SER A 574 71.72 6.60 -11.78
N ARG A 575 70.72 6.17 -12.56
CA ARG A 575 69.33 6.69 -12.46
C ARG A 575 68.69 6.41 -11.09
N LEU A 576 68.86 5.21 -10.53
CA LEU A 576 68.36 4.87 -9.19
C LEU A 576 69.02 5.71 -8.09
N SER A 577 70.31 6.00 -8.24
CA SER A 577 71.03 6.87 -7.31
C SER A 577 70.59 8.32 -7.44
N GLN A 578 70.34 8.82 -8.65
CA GLN A 578 69.76 10.16 -8.88
C GLN A 578 68.37 10.29 -8.27
N ASP A 579 67.51 9.28 -8.40
CA ASP A 579 66.16 9.25 -7.81
C ASP A 579 66.21 9.41 -6.27
N ARG A 580 67.19 8.78 -5.62
CA ARG A 580 67.45 8.96 -4.18
C ARG A 580 67.94 10.36 -3.85
N VAL A 581 68.75 10.97 -4.71
CA VAL A 581 69.18 12.36 -4.54
C VAL A 581 67.96 13.28 -4.57
N ASN A 582 67.09 13.16 -5.58
CA ASN A 582 65.87 13.95 -5.68
C ASN A 582 64.99 13.82 -4.42
N THR A 583 64.74 12.59 -3.96
CA THR A 583 63.95 12.36 -2.73
C THR A 583 64.59 13.04 -1.51
N ARG A 584 65.92 12.96 -1.36
CA ARG A 584 66.64 13.58 -0.24
C ARG A 584 66.66 15.10 -0.32
N LEU A 585 66.64 15.68 -1.52
CA LEU A 585 66.52 17.12 -1.72
C LEU A 585 65.13 17.60 -1.32
N GLU A 586 64.06 16.90 -1.74
CA GLU A 586 62.68 17.20 -1.34
C GLU A 586 62.52 17.15 0.19
N ASP A 587 63.00 16.09 0.85
CA ASP A 587 63.04 15.97 2.31
C ASP A 587 63.83 17.11 2.96
N GLY A 588 64.91 17.55 2.29
CA GLY A 588 65.75 18.65 2.73
C GLY A 588 65.03 20.00 2.71
N VAL A 589 64.27 20.27 1.63
CA VAL A 589 63.44 21.47 1.49
C VAL A 589 62.39 21.52 2.59
N GLU A 590 61.67 20.43 2.82
CA GLU A 590 60.62 20.35 3.85
C GLU A 590 61.19 20.62 5.26
N ARG A 591 62.33 20.01 5.59
CA ARG A 591 63.01 20.23 6.88
C ARG A 591 63.47 21.67 7.05
N LEU A 592 64.03 22.26 6.00
CA LEU A 592 64.50 23.64 6.05
C LEU A 592 63.32 24.62 6.19
N GLN A 593 62.20 24.34 5.52
CA GLN A 593 60.95 25.09 5.70
C GLN A 593 60.44 25.00 7.15
N GLU A 594 60.44 23.81 7.76
CA GLU A 594 60.05 23.65 9.17
C GLU A 594 60.95 24.46 10.11
N ILE A 595 62.25 24.51 9.84
CA ILE A 595 63.20 25.32 10.60
C ILE A 595 62.90 26.82 10.46
N VAL A 596 62.66 27.30 9.23
CA VAL A 596 62.26 28.69 8.98
C VAL A 596 60.98 29.04 9.73
N ASP A 597 59.94 28.22 9.61
CA ASP A 597 58.66 28.45 10.28
C ASP A 597 58.82 28.45 11.80
N ARG A 598 59.63 27.54 12.35
CA ARG A 598 59.93 27.49 13.78
C ARG A 598 60.64 28.78 14.24
N LEU A 599 61.62 29.28 13.51
CA LEU A 599 62.35 30.50 13.84
C LEU A 599 61.45 31.74 13.80
N VAL A 600 60.63 31.86 12.76
CA VAL A 600 59.66 32.96 12.58
C VAL A 600 58.60 32.93 13.67
N GLN A 601 57.97 31.78 13.90
CA GLN A 601 56.94 31.61 14.94
C GLN A 601 57.50 31.92 16.32
N ASN A 602 58.73 31.52 16.61
CA ASN A 602 59.34 31.72 17.93
C ASN A 602 60.02 33.06 18.14
N ARG A 603 60.01 33.94 17.12
CA ARG A 603 60.66 35.27 17.14
C ARG A 603 62.14 35.17 17.56
N LEU A 604 62.82 34.09 17.15
CA LEU A 604 64.16 33.72 17.61
C LEU A 604 65.31 34.38 16.85
N THR A 605 65.02 35.31 15.95
CA THR A 605 66.05 35.79 15.04
C THR A 605 66.15 37.30 15.05
N ASP A 606 67.39 37.79 15.18
CA ASP A 606 67.74 39.13 14.72
C ASP A 606 67.41 39.23 13.22
N VAL A 607 66.94 40.40 12.79
CA VAL A 607 66.43 40.72 11.44
C VAL A 607 67.37 40.31 10.29
N THR A 608 68.61 39.90 10.59
CA THR A 608 69.68 39.60 9.63
C THR A 608 69.80 38.13 9.19
N GLU A 609 69.40 37.13 10.00
CA GLU A 609 69.68 35.70 9.65
C GLU A 609 68.52 35.01 8.90
N LEU A 610 67.27 35.44 9.11
CA LEU A 610 66.11 34.87 8.41
C LEU A 610 66.19 34.97 6.87
N PRO A 611 66.55 36.14 6.28
CA PRO A 611 66.64 36.24 4.82
C PRO A 611 67.69 35.29 4.23
N TRP A 612 68.72 34.93 5.00
CA TRP A 612 69.74 33.99 4.57
C TRP A 612 69.20 32.55 4.54
N ILE A 613 68.51 32.10 5.60
CA ILE A 613 67.91 30.75 5.64
C ILE A 613 66.81 30.61 4.58
N GLU A 614 65.98 31.63 4.41
CA GLU A 614 64.97 31.67 3.34
C GLU A 614 65.60 31.59 1.95
N GLY A 615 66.67 32.37 1.69
CA GLY A 615 67.40 32.32 0.42
C GLY A 615 68.11 30.99 0.17
N LEU A 616 68.52 30.29 1.23
CA LEU A 616 69.06 28.93 1.13
C LEU A 616 67.95 27.92 0.80
N ARG A 617 66.79 28.01 1.46
CA ARG A 617 65.60 27.20 1.15
C ARG A 617 65.19 27.36 -0.30
N ASP A 618 65.08 28.59 -0.77
CA ASP A 618 64.64 28.88 -2.13
C ASP A 618 65.58 28.28 -3.17
N ARG A 619 66.90 28.36 -2.95
CA ARG A 619 67.88 27.70 -3.83
C ARG A 619 67.83 26.17 -3.76
N LEU A 620 67.57 25.60 -2.58
CA LEU A 620 67.43 24.15 -2.44
C LEU A 620 66.13 23.65 -3.10
N ASP A 621 65.04 24.40 -3.00
CA ASP A 621 63.76 24.10 -3.68
C ASP A 621 63.91 24.24 -5.20
N ASP A 622 64.61 25.27 -5.68
CA ASP A 622 64.94 25.47 -7.10
C ASP A 622 65.75 24.28 -7.63
N LEU A 623 66.86 23.93 -6.96
CA LEU A 623 67.67 22.75 -7.27
C LEU A 623 66.85 21.45 -7.32
N SER A 624 65.94 21.26 -6.35
CA SER A 624 65.10 20.07 -6.28
C SER A 624 64.10 20.01 -7.44
N ARG A 625 63.39 21.11 -7.71
CA ARG A 625 62.31 21.17 -8.70
C ARG A 625 62.81 21.27 -10.14
N ASN A 626 63.97 21.86 -10.36
CA ASN A 626 64.52 22.13 -11.68
C ASN A 626 65.70 21.21 -11.98
N GLU A 627 66.92 21.55 -11.54
CA GLU A 627 68.16 20.88 -11.97
C GLU A 627 68.17 19.37 -11.68
N ALA A 628 67.80 18.97 -10.46
CA ALA A 628 67.78 17.56 -10.08
C ALA A 628 66.67 16.78 -10.81
N THR A 629 65.52 17.40 -11.03
CA THR A 629 64.40 16.80 -11.75
C THR A 629 64.71 16.64 -13.25
N GLU A 630 65.36 17.64 -13.86
CA GLU A 630 65.84 17.56 -15.25
C GLU A 630 66.96 16.52 -15.44
N ALA A 631 67.84 16.36 -14.45
CA ALA A 631 68.87 15.32 -14.44
C ALA A 631 68.25 13.93 -14.34
N LEU A 632 67.26 13.73 -13.47
CA LEU A 632 66.54 12.46 -13.33
C LEU A 632 65.79 12.09 -14.62
N ALA A 633 65.07 13.05 -15.21
CA ALA A 633 64.35 12.86 -16.47
C ALA A 633 65.30 12.50 -17.62
N GLY A 634 66.46 13.17 -17.72
CA GLY A 634 67.50 12.84 -18.69
C GLY A 634 68.05 11.43 -18.53
N LEU A 635 68.31 11.00 -17.29
CA LEU A 635 68.77 9.64 -17.00
C LEU A 635 67.71 8.57 -17.21
N GLU A 636 66.44 8.88 -16.99
CA GLU A 636 65.33 7.97 -17.28
C GLU A 636 65.23 7.69 -18.79
N GLU A 637 65.25 8.75 -19.60
CA GLU A 637 65.26 8.63 -21.06
C GLU A 637 66.48 7.85 -21.56
N LEU A 638 67.67 8.16 -21.02
CA LEU A 638 68.91 7.47 -21.36
C LEU A 638 68.87 5.99 -20.98
N THR A 639 68.26 5.64 -19.84
CA THR A 639 68.10 4.24 -19.38
C THR A 639 67.23 3.44 -20.36
N ILE A 640 66.14 4.03 -20.85
CA ILE A 640 65.23 3.38 -21.83
C ILE A 640 65.97 3.13 -23.15
N ARG A 641 66.67 4.14 -23.66
CA ARG A 641 67.42 4.02 -24.93
C ARG A 641 68.61 3.05 -24.80
N ALA A 642 69.33 3.08 -23.69
CA ALA A 642 70.45 2.17 -23.42
C ALA A 642 69.97 0.71 -23.32
N GLY A 643 68.80 0.46 -22.71
CA GLY A 643 68.19 -0.87 -22.64
C GLY A 643 67.84 -1.47 -24.01
N ASN A 644 67.57 -0.62 -25.00
CA ASN A 644 67.31 -1.03 -26.39
C ASN A 644 68.56 -0.95 -27.29
N SER A 645 69.74 -0.67 -26.74
CA SER A 645 70.99 -0.44 -27.47
C SER A 645 70.91 0.70 -28.51
N GLN A 646 70.09 1.72 -28.23
CA GLN A 646 69.83 2.87 -29.11
C GLN A 646 70.39 4.20 -28.59
N ALA A 647 70.96 4.23 -27.39
CA ALA A 647 71.50 5.45 -26.79
C ALA A 647 72.79 5.90 -27.46
N SER A 648 72.93 7.20 -27.67
CA SER A 648 74.13 7.82 -28.26
C SER A 648 75.10 8.35 -27.20
N LEU A 649 76.37 8.55 -27.58
CA LEU A 649 77.36 9.20 -26.70
C LEU A 649 77.00 10.66 -26.41
N GLU A 650 76.38 11.36 -27.36
CA GLU A 650 75.91 12.74 -27.18
C GLU A 650 74.83 12.83 -26.10
N GLU A 651 73.89 11.88 -26.06
CA GLU A 651 72.85 11.82 -25.03
C GLU A 651 73.42 11.52 -23.62
N LEU A 652 74.45 10.68 -23.54
CA LEU A 652 75.15 10.44 -22.28
C LEU A 652 75.93 11.68 -21.81
N GLU A 653 76.57 12.40 -22.72
CA GLU A 653 77.25 13.67 -22.42
C GLU A 653 76.26 14.73 -21.92
N GLU A 654 75.09 14.85 -22.56
CA GLU A 654 74.03 15.75 -22.10
C GLU A 654 73.52 15.38 -20.70
N ALA A 655 73.31 14.09 -20.43
CA ALA A 655 72.92 13.62 -19.10
C ALA A 655 73.99 13.91 -18.04
N ILE A 656 75.28 13.72 -18.37
CA ILE A 656 76.41 14.07 -17.48
C ILE A 656 76.41 15.57 -17.18
N ASP A 657 76.16 16.41 -18.17
CA ASP A 657 76.15 17.87 -17.98
C ASP A 657 75.01 18.33 -17.09
N ARG A 658 73.81 17.72 -17.18
CA ARG A 658 72.69 17.98 -16.26
C ARG A 658 73.01 17.53 -14.83
N VAL A 659 73.55 16.33 -14.65
CA VAL A 659 73.99 15.81 -13.34
C VAL A 659 75.06 16.72 -12.73
N ARG A 660 76.00 17.21 -13.56
CA ARG A 660 77.07 18.13 -13.16
C ARG A 660 76.54 19.52 -12.79
N ALA A 661 75.50 20.02 -13.44
CA ALA A 661 74.84 21.27 -13.06
C ALA A 661 74.22 21.14 -11.66
N SER A 662 73.45 20.07 -11.42
CA SER A 662 72.86 19.76 -10.11
C SER A 662 73.93 19.57 -9.02
N GLU A 663 75.05 18.88 -9.31
CA GLU A 663 76.16 18.72 -8.36
C GLU A 663 76.77 20.06 -7.94
N ARG A 664 76.96 21.00 -8.88
CA ARG A 664 77.56 22.32 -8.57
C ARG A 664 76.67 23.17 -7.69
N GLU A 665 75.37 23.20 -7.96
CA GLU A 665 74.42 23.94 -7.11
C GLU A 665 74.34 23.33 -5.72
N LEU A 666 74.27 21.99 -5.63
CA LEU A 666 74.28 21.30 -4.35
C LEU A 666 75.60 21.52 -3.58
N GLU A 667 76.74 21.55 -4.27
CA GLU A 667 78.05 21.90 -3.68
C GLU A 667 78.02 23.31 -3.09
N GLY A 668 77.46 24.27 -3.82
CA GLY A 668 77.30 25.65 -3.37
C GLY A 668 76.46 25.75 -2.09
N ILE A 669 75.30 25.11 -2.07
CA ILE A 669 74.40 25.05 -0.91
C ILE A 669 75.08 24.41 0.30
N VAL A 670 75.75 23.26 0.12
CA VAL A 670 76.45 22.56 1.21
C VAL A 670 77.61 23.40 1.74
N THR A 671 78.37 24.05 0.86
CA THR A 671 79.51 24.91 1.25
C THR A 671 79.02 26.08 2.08
N GLU A 672 77.97 26.76 1.64
CA GLU A 672 77.40 27.90 2.36
C GLU A 672 76.82 27.50 3.72
N LEU A 673 76.14 26.34 3.80
CA LEU A 673 75.67 25.78 5.07
C LEU A 673 76.82 25.51 6.04
N LYS A 674 77.94 24.96 5.56
CA LYS A 674 79.12 24.69 6.38
C LYS A 674 79.79 25.97 6.86
N GLU A 675 80.00 26.94 5.97
CA GLU A 675 80.58 28.23 6.30
C GLU A 675 79.75 28.94 7.38
N TRP A 676 78.43 28.87 7.28
CA TRP A 676 77.52 29.42 8.28
C TRP A 676 77.57 28.64 9.61
N GLY A 677 77.54 27.31 9.56
CA GLY A 677 77.66 26.45 10.75
C GLY A 677 78.97 26.69 11.51
N ASP A 678 80.08 26.87 10.79
CA ASP A 678 81.39 27.20 11.33
C ASP A 678 81.40 28.61 11.94
N LEU A 679 80.84 29.61 11.25
CA LEU A 679 80.72 30.98 11.75
C LEU A 679 79.92 31.03 13.06
N ARG A 680 78.76 30.36 13.11
CA ARG A 680 77.93 30.31 14.32
C ARG A 680 78.61 29.56 15.45
N THR A 681 79.38 28.51 15.13
CA THR A 681 80.20 27.80 16.12
C THR A 681 81.28 28.72 16.72
N VAL A 682 81.89 29.59 15.92
CA VAL A 682 82.84 30.61 16.40
C VAL A 682 82.14 31.66 17.24
N ILE A 683 81.00 32.19 16.79
CA ILE A 683 80.20 33.18 17.54
C ILE A 683 79.82 32.61 18.91
N ARG A 684 79.28 31.38 18.96
CA ARG A 684 78.93 30.70 20.22
C ARG A 684 80.13 30.55 21.15
N LYS A 685 81.29 30.15 20.63
CA LYS A 685 82.52 30.07 21.45
C LYS A 685 82.94 31.43 21.99
N VAL A 686 82.78 32.50 21.22
CA VAL A 686 83.06 33.87 21.65
C VAL A 686 82.06 34.30 22.72
N GLU A 687 80.78 33.97 22.58
CA GLU A 687 79.73 34.25 23.57
C GLU A 687 79.95 33.46 24.87
N GLU A 688 80.31 32.18 24.79
CA GLU A 688 80.71 31.36 25.94
C GLU A 688 81.94 31.94 26.65
N LEU A 689 82.92 32.42 25.89
CA LEU A 689 84.10 33.11 26.44
C LEU A 689 83.73 34.43 27.10
N LEU A 690 82.85 35.23 26.49
CA LEU A 690 82.33 36.47 27.09
C LEU A 690 81.53 36.20 28.36
N ARG A 691 80.68 35.16 28.37
CA ARG A 691 79.88 34.76 29.54
C ARG A 691 80.77 34.24 30.66
N SER A 692 81.75 33.40 30.34
CA SER A 692 82.73 32.91 31.32
C SER A 692 83.61 34.05 31.86
N GLN A 693 83.99 35.03 31.02
CA GLN A 693 84.69 36.24 31.47
C GLN A 693 83.82 37.06 32.41
N LYS A 694 82.54 37.24 32.12
CA LYS A 694 81.59 37.98 32.96
C LYS A 694 81.30 37.27 34.28
N GLU A 695 81.18 35.94 34.27
CA GLU A 695 81.11 35.13 35.50
C GLU A 695 82.41 35.24 36.31
N LEU A 696 83.58 35.18 35.66
CA LEU A 696 84.87 35.39 36.30
C LEU A 696 84.98 36.79 36.91
N GLU A 697 84.56 37.83 36.20
CA GLU A 697 84.52 39.21 36.68
C GLU A 697 83.60 39.33 37.90
N THR A 698 82.39 38.77 37.84
CA THR A 698 81.44 38.76 38.96
C THR A 698 82.00 37.98 40.16
N ARG A 699 82.71 36.87 39.91
CA ARG A 699 83.33 36.01 40.92
C ARG A 699 84.59 36.65 41.52
N VAL A 700 85.32 37.44 40.74
CA VAL A 700 86.44 38.26 41.19
C VAL A 700 85.93 39.46 41.99
N GLU A 701 84.88 40.16 41.54
CA GLU A 701 84.25 41.25 42.29
C GLU A 701 83.71 40.76 43.64
N THR A 702 83.04 39.60 43.68
CA THR A 702 82.58 39.01 44.96
C THR A 702 83.75 38.64 45.86
N LYS A 703 84.82 38.03 45.33
CA LYS A 703 86.04 37.74 46.11
C LYS A 703 86.80 38.97 46.57
N VAL A 704 86.88 40.02 45.74
CA VAL A 704 87.50 41.31 46.08
C VAL A 704 86.67 42.03 47.15
N ARG A 705 85.35 41.93 47.08
CA ARG A 705 84.43 42.44 48.11
C ARG A 705 84.54 41.66 49.42
N GLU A 706 84.75 40.35 49.37
CA GLU A 706 85.06 39.52 50.55
C GLU A 706 86.44 39.84 51.14
N ALA A 707 87.46 40.09 50.31
CA ALA A 707 88.81 40.42 50.77
C ALA A 707 88.94 41.84 51.34
N LEU A 708 88.33 42.85 50.70
CA LEU A 708 88.28 44.23 51.20
C LEU A 708 87.30 44.39 52.37
N GLY A 709 86.32 43.50 52.51
CA GLY A 709 85.46 43.41 53.70
C GLY A 709 86.15 42.82 54.93
N ASN A 710 87.34 42.22 54.76
CA ASN A 710 88.08 41.53 55.83
C ASN A 710 89.29 42.31 56.36
N ASP A 711 89.56 43.53 55.86
CA ASP A 711 90.63 44.42 56.34
C ASP A 711 90.15 45.42 57.42
N GLY A 712 89.06 45.09 58.11
CA GLY A 712 88.42 45.92 59.14
C GLY A 712 88.45 45.34 60.56
N SER A 713 89.27 44.33 60.85
CA SER A 713 89.36 43.75 62.20
C SER A 713 90.76 43.27 62.58
N ASP A 714 91.69 44.20 62.76
CA ASP A 714 92.56 44.20 63.95
C ASP A 714 93.40 45.49 64.01
N ASP A 715 93.06 46.41 64.93
CA ASP A 715 93.92 46.76 66.07
C ASP A 715 93.31 47.91 66.91
N GLY A 716 93.35 47.77 68.24
CA GLY A 716 93.57 48.92 69.12
C GLY A 716 92.43 49.54 69.93
N GLY A 717 92.08 48.91 71.06
CA GLY A 717 92.20 49.55 72.39
C GLY A 717 91.05 50.40 72.97
N GLY A 718 90.52 49.94 74.12
CA GLY A 718 90.35 50.82 75.30
C GLY A 718 88.94 50.98 75.89
N ARG A 719 88.50 50.03 76.72
CA ARG A 719 88.31 50.20 78.18
C ARG A 719 87.84 48.91 78.85
#